data_AF-A0A5R9FV80-F1
#
_entry.id   AF-A0A5R9FV80-F1
#
_cell.length_a   1.000
_cell.length_b   1.000
_cell.length_c   1.000
_cell.angle_alpha   90.00
_cell.angle_beta   90.00
_cell.angle_gamma   90.00
#
_symmetry.space_group_name_H-M   'P 1'
#
loop_
_entity.id
_entity.type
_entity.pdbx_description
1 polymer ?
#
loop_
_entity_poly.entity_id
_entity_poly.type
_entity_poly.pdbx_seq_one_letter_code
_entity_poly.pdbx_strand_id
1 'polypeptide(L)'
;MNATEARTELFSLVKRAELEGRTTLIHKHRERVLLAPLDRLPAARKADAFPSHALSAAQKDFGDLITLAAQGQPQVLRRSRTPVAVLLPVDTPSSAPSSDTTAHAGAVPAGGAVNSQGTQDRGSAPRRLATLGDTIGSVLSSGPVGGPTFGLPGLDAATGGLQPGLLTLVAAPPAGGGSLLGLAAARKTGLIDSRKVLYAASGPNRADIFRRILAAETGGDYPRLKQGRLTEHEQQFAEQLRQKASVLLIDDGSDLTAEAIAETAPHVEDLALVVVDRLQAAHNARLPLSGDLLPNASQVLASLARTLHVPVLAIVDSADPTLLDLLDADVMLTLAPTQDPSKVQVTVSERDFGAIGSAYLRPDLLHARFLDAGTPAVGRTDSGEPARGLGSAMERELAEAALPYTSGARQGLPASVTHVLAALRTALANGDEEALDELGPSLAETAAAPQQLPNDAEGRRLAAALNAYTTAGTTGAPGQPTATGPAAGSGHVPDDEDDAEVELQPGDEEDEPEDAPFPALKLLKDAVGRSKMHPIRVIRLEERESGPWPLISEHMDGEPRWVHPDVTSTRVPFIRENGKRVRRDQLDVPDSFGDGVLCLIDRNGSYPSACSAVPLAPNRLLHTGPLEAFDKASAGIYLIDIPEWNRTDMPHPLGRIIDRPDEQGRVWVTTPHIKQLMKLVREDHLAAMPAIHDSWTGKANESLFKPFYEAARKARIELVQTGGEPYKEYKTRLSIALRLLWPKRKEQKSPFWRPDWRMSMVAEASVRHWTVAFKAVQEGHTLIALRNVDAAVFWTPAATPPATYRIGTGFGEVKAKFIQPGEIIPEGDD
;
A
#
# COMPACT_ATOMS: atom_id res chain seq x y z
N MET A 1 29.53 -30.61 -3.80
CA MET A 1 29.15 -31.86 -3.08
C MET A 1 29.28 -33.05 -4.03
N ASN A 2 29.72 -34.23 -3.58
CA ASN A 2 29.81 -35.40 -4.46
C ASN A 2 28.43 -36.03 -4.69
N ALA A 3 28.24 -36.77 -5.78
CA ALA A 3 26.95 -37.33 -6.15
C ALA A 3 26.41 -38.38 -5.16
N THR A 4 27.30 -39.12 -4.48
CA THR A 4 26.92 -40.16 -3.51
C THR A 4 26.35 -39.54 -2.23
N GLU A 5 27.00 -38.50 -1.70
CA GLU A 5 26.50 -37.70 -0.57
C GLU A 5 25.20 -36.99 -0.96
N ALA A 6 25.16 -36.36 -2.15
CA ALA A 6 23.98 -35.63 -2.62
C ALA A 6 22.77 -36.55 -2.81
N ARG A 7 22.98 -37.81 -3.20
CA ARG A 7 21.93 -38.84 -3.28
C ARG A 7 21.35 -39.15 -1.90
N THR A 8 22.21 -39.33 -0.88
CA THR A 8 21.77 -39.63 0.49
C THR A 8 21.04 -38.44 1.11
N GLU A 9 21.48 -37.21 0.82
CA GLU A 9 20.88 -35.98 1.36
C GLU A 9 19.84 -35.30 0.45
N LEU A 10 19.36 -35.98 -0.61
CA LEU A 10 18.53 -35.36 -1.65
C LEU A 10 17.31 -34.61 -1.11
N PHE A 11 16.59 -35.18 -0.14
CA PHE A 11 15.41 -34.54 0.45
C PHE A 11 15.76 -33.25 1.20
N SER A 12 16.86 -33.24 1.94
CA SER A 12 17.35 -32.07 2.67
C SER A 12 17.86 -30.99 1.71
N LEU A 13 18.52 -31.39 0.63
CA LEU A 13 18.99 -30.47 -0.42
C LEU A 13 17.83 -29.80 -1.15
N VAL A 14 16.79 -30.56 -1.50
CA VAL A 14 15.58 -30.02 -2.13
C VAL A 14 14.83 -29.09 -1.18
N LYS A 15 14.74 -29.43 0.11
CA LYS A 15 14.13 -28.55 1.11
C LYS A 15 14.88 -27.22 1.27
N ARG A 16 16.22 -27.24 1.23
CA ARG A 16 17.05 -26.03 1.26
C ARG A 16 16.90 -25.19 -0.02
N ALA A 17 16.80 -25.84 -1.18
CA ALA A 17 16.52 -25.12 -2.43
C ALA A 17 15.13 -24.46 -2.38
N GLU A 18 14.11 -25.17 -1.90
CA GLU A 18 12.71 -24.72 -1.82
C GLU A 18 12.50 -23.56 -0.82
N LEU A 19 13.01 -23.70 0.42
CA LEU A 19 12.75 -22.75 1.50
C LEU A 19 13.77 -21.62 1.60
N GLU A 20 15.02 -21.89 1.26
CA GLU A 20 16.14 -20.94 1.47
C GLU A 20 16.69 -20.40 0.13
N GLY A 21 16.15 -20.84 -1.01
CA GLY A 21 16.64 -20.45 -2.34
C GLY A 21 18.06 -20.92 -2.66
N ARG A 22 18.64 -21.82 -1.85
CA ARG A 22 20.05 -22.23 -1.97
C ARG A 22 20.23 -23.22 -3.13
N THR A 23 21.15 -22.88 -4.04
CA THR A 23 21.55 -23.76 -5.14
C THR A 23 22.77 -24.59 -4.73
N THR A 24 22.76 -25.90 -5.00
CA THR A 24 23.87 -26.80 -4.65
C THR A 24 24.55 -27.37 -5.89
N LEU A 25 25.87 -27.21 -5.98
CA LEU A 25 26.69 -27.83 -7.03
C LEU A 25 27.03 -29.28 -6.69
N ILE A 26 26.66 -30.19 -7.60
CA ILE A 26 26.83 -31.64 -7.47
C ILE A 26 27.82 -32.14 -8.53
N HIS A 27 28.79 -32.95 -8.10
CA HIS A 27 29.84 -33.52 -8.96
C HIS A 27 29.70 -35.04 -9.06
N LYS A 28 29.65 -35.57 -10.28
CA LYS A 28 29.71 -37.02 -10.60
C LYS A 28 30.83 -37.25 -11.62
N HIS A 29 31.97 -37.79 -11.20
CA HIS A 29 33.17 -37.90 -12.05
C HIS A 29 33.55 -36.57 -12.73
N ARG A 30 33.42 -36.47 -14.07
CA ARG A 30 33.69 -35.24 -14.86
C ARG A 30 32.44 -34.38 -15.08
N GLU A 31 31.27 -34.82 -14.65
CA GLU A 31 29.98 -34.14 -14.84
C GLU A 31 29.67 -33.22 -13.65
N ARG A 32 29.10 -32.06 -13.95
CA ARG A 32 28.75 -31.01 -12.98
C ARG A 32 27.32 -30.55 -13.23
N VAL A 33 26.48 -30.57 -12.19
CA VAL A 33 25.06 -30.23 -12.27
C VAL A 33 24.68 -29.39 -11.06
N LEU A 34 23.77 -28.43 -11.27
CA LEU A 34 23.20 -27.61 -10.20
C LEU A 34 21.84 -28.15 -9.79
N LEU A 35 21.66 -28.45 -8.50
CA LEU A 35 20.34 -28.56 -7.91
C LEU A 35 19.88 -27.16 -7.50
N ALA A 36 18.87 -26.63 -8.19
CA ALA A 36 18.41 -25.25 -8.05
C ALA A 36 16.90 -25.16 -7.70
N PRO A 37 16.47 -24.06 -7.06
CA PRO A 37 15.04 -23.76 -6.94
C PRO A 37 14.40 -23.53 -8.31
N LEU A 38 13.09 -23.75 -8.41
CA LEU A 38 12.33 -23.58 -9.66
C LEU A 38 12.37 -22.14 -10.19
N ASP A 39 12.66 -21.15 -9.36
CA ASP A 39 12.79 -19.75 -9.76
C ASP A 39 13.94 -19.53 -10.74
N ARG A 40 14.95 -20.42 -10.74
CA ARG A 40 16.06 -20.40 -11.69
C ARG A 40 15.67 -20.95 -13.07
N LEU A 41 14.57 -21.70 -13.16
CA LEU A 41 14.00 -22.15 -14.43
C LEU A 41 12.46 -22.12 -14.35
N PRO A 42 11.81 -20.95 -14.49
CA PRO A 42 10.35 -20.83 -14.33
C PRO A 42 9.54 -21.73 -15.28
N ALA A 43 10.12 -22.07 -16.44
CA ALA A 43 9.53 -23.01 -17.40
C ALA A 43 9.31 -24.43 -16.82
N ALA A 44 10.11 -24.83 -15.82
CA ALA A 44 9.98 -26.12 -15.13
C ALA A 44 8.73 -26.24 -14.23
N ARG A 45 7.96 -25.15 -14.06
CA ARG A 45 6.68 -25.15 -13.33
C ARG A 45 5.51 -25.68 -14.17
N LYS A 46 5.65 -25.70 -15.51
CA LYS A 46 4.62 -26.25 -16.41
C LYS A 46 4.70 -27.78 -16.40
N ALA A 47 3.55 -28.44 -16.27
CA ALA A 47 3.46 -29.89 -16.45
C ALA A 47 3.98 -30.27 -17.86
N ASP A 48 4.74 -31.35 -17.95
CA ASP A 48 5.27 -31.94 -19.18
C ASP A 48 6.28 -31.10 -20.00
N ALA A 49 6.73 -29.94 -19.48
CA ALA A 49 7.74 -29.13 -20.15
C ALA A 49 9.16 -29.76 -20.12
N PHE A 50 9.45 -30.56 -19.10
CA PHE A 50 10.72 -31.26 -18.91
C PHE A 50 10.48 -32.63 -18.24
N PRO A 51 11.41 -33.59 -18.40
CA PRO A 51 11.32 -34.87 -17.70
C PRO A 51 11.20 -34.69 -16.18
N SER A 52 10.15 -35.26 -15.58
CA SER A 52 9.81 -35.04 -14.16
C SER A 52 9.81 -36.34 -13.34
N HIS A 53 10.46 -36.31 -12.18
CA HIS A 53 10.74 -37.50 -11.38
C HIS A 53 10.30 -37.29 -9.94
N ALA A 54 9.51 -38.24 -9.41
CA ALA A 54 9.16 -38.22 -7.99
C ALA A 54 10.43 -38.33 -7.15
N LEU A 55 10.54 -37.57 -6.05
CA LEU A 55 11.77 -37.53 -5.23
C LEU A 55 12.29 -38.92 -4.82
N SER A 56 11.39 -39.86 -4.49
CA SER A 56 11.75 -41.24 -4.14
C SER A 56 12.30 -42.05 -5.32
N ALA A 57 11.84 -41.78 -6.55
CA ALA A 57 12.37 -42.37 -7.78
C ALA A 57 13.69 -41.69 -8.17
N ALA A 58 13.73 -40.37 -8.11
CA ALA A 58 14.92 -39.57 -8.39
C ALA A 58 16.09 -39.93 -7.47
N GLN A 59 15.84 -40.30 -6.21
CA GLN A 59 16.90 -40.76 -5.30
C GLN A 59 17.48 -42.12 -5.71
N LYS A 60 16.70 -43.01 -6.33
CA LYS A 60 17.18 -44.33 -6.78
C LYS A 60 18.07 -44.19 -8.01
N ASP A 61 17.64 -43.35 -8.96
CA ASP A 61 18.29 -43.19 -10.27
C ASP A 61 19.10 -41.88 -10.35
N PHE A 62 19.48 -41.31 -9.19
CA PHE A 62 20.05 -39.97 -9.10
C PHE A 62 21.31 -39.79 -9.94
N GLY A 63 22.12 -40.84 -10.04
CA GLY A 63 23.31 -40.84 -10.86
C GLY A 63 22.97 -40.58 -12.34
N ASP A 64 21.96 -41.25 -12.87
CA ASP A 64 21.60 -41.16 -14.29
C ASP A 64 20.92 -39.81 -14.59
N LEU A 65 20.13 -39.29 -13.65
CA LEU A 65 19.55 -37.95 -13.74
C LEU A 65 20.61 -36.85 -13.78
N ILE A 66 21.71 -36.99 -13.03
CA ILE A 66 22.85 -36.05 -13.11
C ILE A 66 23.47 -36.11 -14.51
N THR A 67 23.65 -37.30 -15.07
CA THR A 67 24.23 -37.45 -16.41
C THR A 67 23.34 -36.84 -17.49
N LEU A 68 22.01 -37.04 -17.42
CA LEU A 68 21.06 -36.41 -18.34
C LEU A 68 21.02 -34.89 -18.18
N ALA A 69 21.03 -34.38 -16.95
CA ALA A 69 21.08 -32.94 -16.68
C ALA A 69 22.38 -32.31 -17.20
N ALA A 70 23.52 -32.98 -17.04
CA ALA A 70 24.81 -32.52 -17.54
C ALA A 70 24.87 -32.49 -19.09
N GLN A 71 24.11 -33.35 -19.77
CA GLN A 71 23.97 -33.38 -21.24
C GLN A 71 23.03 -32.30 -21.79
N GLY A 72 22.54 -31.38 -20.95
CA GLY A 72 21.71 -30.26 -21.37
C GLY A 72 20.20 -30.51 -21.27
N GLN A 73 19.75 -31.60 -20.62
CA GLN A 73 18.33 -31.85 -20.39
C GLN A 73 17.96 -31.64 -18.92
N PRO A 74 17.38 -30.49 -18.54
CA PRO A 74 16.94 -30.24 -17.17
C PRO A 74 16.02 -31.34 -16.63
N GLN A 75 16.29 -31.82 -15.42
CA GLN A 75 15.47 -32.85 -14.77
C GLN A 75 14.69 -32.25 -13.59
N VAL A 76 13.36 -32.31 -13.65
CA VAL A 76 12.50 -31.71 -12.62
C VAL A 76 12.23 -32.72 -11.51
N LEU A 77 12.42 -32.29 -10.26
CA LEU A 77 12.13 -33.09 -9.08
C LEU A 77 10.77 -32.70 -8.52
N ARG A 78 9.89 -33.68 -8.30
CA ARG A 78 8.52 -33.45 -7.79
C ARG A 78 8.27 -34.12 -6.44
N ARG A 79 7.53 -33.41 -5.57
CA ARG A 79 6.88 -33.97 -4.38
C ARG A 79 5.41 -34.21 -4.74
N SER A 80 5.00 -35.47 -4.86
CA SER A 80 3.70 -35.86 -5.39
C SER A 80 3.46 -35.33 -6.83
N ARG A 81 2.53 -34.37 -7.01
CA ARG A 81 2.24 -33.73 -8.30
C ARG A 81 2.88 -32.35 -8.46
N THR A 82 3.57 -31.85 -7.43
CA THR A 82 4.10 -30.49 -7.40
C THR A 82 5.59 -30.51 -7.71
N PRO A 83 6.08 -29.78 -8.72
CA PRO A 83 7.52 -29.59 -8.93
C PRO A 83 8.07 -28.79 -7.75
N VAL A 84 9.26 -29.16 -7.26
CA VAL A 84 9.88 -28.53 -6.07
C VAL A 84 11.31 -28.05 -6.32
N ALA A 85 12.05 -28.71 -7.20
CA ALA A 85 13.42 -28.34 -7.55
C ALA A 85 13.77 -28.84 -8.96
N VAL A 86 14.90 -28.39 -9.52
CA VAL A 86 15.37 -28.79 -10.84
C VAL A 86 16.88 -29.03 -10.83
N LEU A 87 17.30 -30.07 -11.55
CA LEU A 87 18.71 -30.31 -11.90
C LEU A 87 19.03 -29.63 -13.22
N LEU A 88 20.02 -28.75 -13.24
CA LEU A 88 20.43 -27.95 -14.40
C LEU A 88 21.87 -28.26 -14.81
N PRO A 89 22.19 -28.26 -16.12
CA PRO A 89 23.57 -28.33 -16.59
C PRO A 89 24.40 -27.18 -16.02
N VAL A 90 25.67 -27.44 -15.74
CA VAL A 90 26.68 -26.40 -15.52
C VAL A 90 27.42 -26.23 -16.84
N ASP A 91 27.38 -25.04 -17.43
CA ASP A 91 28.12 -24.73 -18.64
C ASP A 91 29.61 -25.07 -18.45
N THR A 92 30.08 -26.12 -19.11
CA THR A 92 31.51 -26.34 -19.33
C THR A 92 31.96 -25.49 -20.50
N PRO A 93 33.08 -24.73 -20.37
CA PRO A 93 33.64 -24.00 -21.51
C PRO A 93 34.01 -25.01 -22.59
N SER A 94 33.35 -24.89 -23.75
CA SER A 94 33.65 -25.71 -24.91
C SER A 94 35.11 -25.48 -25.33
N SER A 95 35.80 -26.59 -25.53
CA SER A 95 37.15 -26.72 -26.05
C SER A 95 37.40 -25.91 -27.32
N ALA A 96 38.62 -25.37 -27.39
CA ALA A 96 39.30 -24.65 -28.47
C ALA A 96 38.69 -24.76 -29.89
N PRO A 97 38.61 -23.63 -30.64
CA PRO A 97 38.30 -23.69 -32.06
C PRO A 97 39.49 -24.27 -32.82
N SER A 98 39.24 -25.36 -33.53
CA SER A 98 40.08 -25.81 -34.64
C SER A 98 40.08 -24.70 -35.69
N SER A 99 41.26 -24.17 -35.98
CA SER A 99 41.49 -23.34 -37.14
C SER A 99 41.28 -24.19 -38.38
N ASP A 100 40.27 -23.87 -39.19
CA ASP A 100 40.41 -24.04 -40.63
C ASP A 100 39.77 -22.86 -41.36
N THR A 101 40.65 -22.14 -42.04
CA THR A 101 40.37 -20.96 -42.84
C THR A 101 40.19 -21.44 -44.26
N THR A 102 39.00 -21.35 -44.83
CA THR A 102 38.85 -21.24 -46.28
C THR A 102 37.65 -20.36 -46.60
N ALA A 103 37.97 -19.13 -46.97
CA ALA A 103 37.09 -18.22 -47.68
C ALA A 103 36.61 -18.85 -48.99
N HIS A 104 35.37 -18.59 -49.39
CA HIS A 104 35.02 -18.33 -50.79
C HIS A 104 33.83 -17.35 -50.85
N ALA A 105 34.03 -16.30 -51.64
CA ALA A 105 33.06 -15.28 -51.98
C ALA A 105 32.43 -15.60 -53.35
N GLY A 106 31.14 -15.28 -53.51
CA GLY A 106 30.52 -15.03 -54.81
C GLY A 106 29.21 -15.78 -55.07
N ALA A 107 28.08 -15.06 -55.07
CA ALA A 107 27.12 -15.03 -56.20
C ALA A 107 25.92 -14.11 -55.87
N VAL A 108 25.59 -13.26 -56.84
CA VAL A 108 24.48 -12.29 -56.88
C VAL A 108 23.16 -12.98 -57.33
N PRO A 109 21.98 -12.31 -57.47
CA PRO A 109 20.71 -12.76 -56.89
C PRO A 109 19.71 -13.31 -57.93
N ALA A 110 18.66 -14.01 -57.49
CA ALA A 110 17.46 -14.21 -58.31
C ALA A 110 16.21 -14.49 -57.46
N GLY A 111 15.28 -13.52 -57.52
CA GLY A 111 13.82 -13.57 -57.51
C GLY A 111 13.04 -14.68 -56.77
N GLY A 112 12.07 -14.25 -55.98
CA GLY A 112 10.92 -15.09 -55.62
C GLY A 112 10.12 -14.54 -54.45
N ALA A 113 9.24 -13.56 -54.72
CA ALA A 113 8.25 -13.09 -53.76
C ALA A 113 7.25 -14.20 -53.43
N VAL A 114 7.10 -14.53 -52.15
CA VAL A 114 5.85 -15.05 -51.58
C VAL A 114 5.67 -14.44 -50.20
N ASN A 115 4.65 -13.60 -50.06
CA ASN A 115 4.23 -13.03 -48.79
C ASN A 115 3.59 -14.13 -47.93
N SER A 116 4.25 -14.49 -46.84
CA SER A 116 3.60 -15.08 -45.67
C SER A 116 4.07 -14.28 -44.46
N GLN A 117 3.22 -13.38 -43.96
CA GLN A 117 3.40 -12.72 -42.67
C GLN A 117 3.31 -13.79 -41.57
N GLY A 118 4.46 -14.40 -41.29
CA GLY A 118 4.70 -15.19 -40.10
C GLY A 118 5.06 -14.25 -38.94
N THR A 119 4.34 -14.43 -37.86
CA THR A 119 4.57 -13.94 -36.50
C THR A 119 6.08 -13.81 -36.21
N GLN A 120 6.58 -12.57 -36.09
CA GLN A 120 7.96 -12.35 -35.64
C GLN A 120 8.02 -12.53 -34.12
N ASP A 121 8.48 -13.71 -33.76
CA ASP A 121 9.03 -14.05 -32.45
C ASP A 121 10.26 -13.14 -32.19
N ARG A 122 10.13 -12.17 -31.28
CA ARG A 122 11.24 -11.29 -30.89
C ARG A 122 12.24 -12.09 -30.04
N GLY A 123 13.20 -12.72 -30.70
CA GLY A 123 14.34 -13.36 -30.05
C GLY A 123 15.17 -12.36 -29.24
N SER A 124 15.40 -12.67 -27.96
CA SER A 124 16.31 -11.95 -27.07
C SER A 124 17.68 -11.78 -27.74
N ALA A 125 18.12 -10.53 -27.91
CA ALA A 125 19.48 -10.25 -28.38
C ALA A 125 20.52 -10.91 -27.46
N PRO A 126 21.62 -11.48 -28.00
CA PRO A 126 22.66 -12.09 -27.19
C PRO A 126 23.38 -11.03 -26.35
N ARG A 127 23.64 -11.36 -25.07
CA ARG A 127 24.40 -10.49 -24.16
C ARG A 127 25.81 -10.30 -24.70
N ARG A 128 26.19 -9.06 -25.04
CA ARG A 128 27.57 -8.71 -25.37
C ARG A 128 28.33 -8.38 -24.09
N LEU A 129 29.46 -9.03 -23.88
CA LEU A 129 30.43 -8.64 -22.85
C LEU A 129 31.39 -7.64 -23.49
N ALA A 130 31.52 -6.45 -22.90
CA ALA A 130 32.56 -5.49 -23.27
C ALA A 130 33.83 -5.81 -22.47
N THR A 131 34.98 -5.78 -23.12
CA THR A 131 36.27 -5.82 -22.41
C THR A 131 36.58 -4.44 -21.81
N LEU A 132 37.46 -4.39 -20.80
CA LEU A 132 37.94 -3.13 -20.26
C LEU A 132 38.57 -2.24 -21.35
N GLY A 133 39.21 -2.84 -22.37
CA GLY A 133 39.75 -2.12 -23.51
C GLY A 133 38.67 -1.48 -24.39
N ASP A 134 37.54 -2.18 -24.61
CA ASP A 134 36.39 -1.64 -25.33
C ASP A 134 35.74 -0.48 -24.57
N THR A 135 35.63 -0.61 -23.24
CA THR A 135 35.10 0.45 -22.36
C THR A 135 36.03 1.66 -22.31
N ILE A 136 37.34 1.47 -22.16
CA ILE A 136 38.33 2.56 -22.18
C ILE A 136 38.34 3.25 -23.54
N GLY A 137 38.28 2.48 -24.63
CA GLY A 137 38.13 3.01 -25.98
C GLY A 137 36.86 3.87 -26.12
N SER A 138 35.72 3.38 -25.64
CA SER A 138 34.45 4.13 -25.65
C SER A 138 34.52 5.41 -24.82
N VAL A 139 35.09 5.37 -23.62
CA VAL A 139 35.17 6.52 -22.70
C VAL A 139 36.18 7.57 -23.19
N LEU A 140 37.32 7.16 -23.75
CA LEU A 140 38.35 8.09 -24.25
C LEU A 140 38.04 8.65 -25.65
N SER A 141 37.25 7.93 -26.45
CA SER A 141 36.78 8.42 -27.77
C SER A 141 35.57 9.35 -27.64
N SER A 142 34.85 9.27 -26.53
CA SER A 142 33.74 10.15 -26.17
C SER A 142 34.30 11.37 -25.44
N GLY A 143 34.75 12.40 -26.17
CA GLY A 143 35.09 13.68 -25.55
C GLY A 143 33.90 14.28 -24.76
N PRO A 144 34.11 15.30 -23.90
CA PRO A 144 33.07 15.85 -23.01
C PRO A 144 31.92 16.60 -23.69
N VAL A 145 31.64 16.36 -24.98
CA VAL A 145 30.63 17.11 -25.73
C VAL A 145 29.91 16.16 -26.69
N GLY A 146 28.64 15.87 -26.39
CA GLY A 146 27.77 15.17 -27.33
C GLY A 146 26.43 14.70 -26.79
N GLY A 147 26.21 14.64 -25.48
CA GLY A 147 24.92 14.28 -24.87
C GLY A 147 23.95 15.47 -24.72
N PRO A 148 22.64 15.22 -24.54
CA PRO A 148 21.68 16.27 -24.19
C PRO A 148 22.10 17.05 -22.94
N THR A 149 21.79 18.35 -22.88
CA THR A 149 22.07 19.20 -21.70
C THR A 149 20.87 20.06 -21.34
N PHE A 150 20.88 20.69 -20.16
CA PHE A 150 19.83 21.62 -19.73
C PHE A 150 19.91 22.96 -20.47
N GLY A 151 21.07 23.29 -21.07
CA GLY A 151 21.33 24.58 -21.70
C GLY A 151 21.63 25.69 -20.69
N LEU A 152 22.03 25.30 -19.47
CA LEU A 152 22.35 26.16 -18.35
C LEU A 152 23.80 25.82 -17.92
N PRO A 153 24.83 26.54 -18.42
CA PRO A 153 26.23 26.20 -18.18
C PRO A 153 26.62 25.87 -16.74
N GLY A 154 26.06 26.56 -15.74
CA GLY A 154 26.35 26.28 -14.33
C GLY A 154 25.79 24.94 -13.87
N LEU A 155 24.56 24.62 -14.30
CA LEU A 155 23.92 23.33 -14.00
C LEU A 155 24.53 22.19 -14.83
N ASP A 156 24.83 22.42 -16.10
CA ASP A 156 25.46 21.46 -16.99
C ASP A 156 26.87 21.08 -16.48
N ALA A 157 27.62 22.04 -15.92
CA ALA A 157 28.90 21.77 -15.28
C ALA A 157 28.75 20.97 -13.97
N ALA A 158 27.72 21.23 -13.18
CA ALA A 158 27.46 20.51 -11.92
C ALA A 158 26.93 19.08 -12.14
N THR A 159 26.23 18.84 -13.25
CA THR A 159 25.65 17.53 -13.61
C THR A 159 26.49 16.71 -14.57
N GLY A 160 27.42 17.34 -15.29
CA GLY A 160 28.09 16.74 -16.44
C GLY A 160 27.17 16.56 -17.66
N GLY A 161 26.01 17.22 -17.69
CA GLY A 161 24.96 17.02 -18.70
C GLY A 161 24.07 15.80 -18.43
N LEU A 162 23.16 15.49 -19.35
CA LEU A 162 22.26 14.34 -19.24
C LEU A 162 22.90 13.09 -19.82
N GLN A 163 23.23 12.14 -18.94
CA GLN A 163 23.96 10.93 -19.32
C GLN A 163 23.02 9.88 -19.93
N PRO A 164 23.38 9.30 -21.10
CA PRO A 164 22.64 8.19 -21.69
C PRO A 164 22.55 6.98 -20.75
N GLY A 165 21.40 6.33 -20.73
CA GLY A 165 21.22 5.13 -19.90
C GLY A 165 20.81 5.39 -18.45
N LEU A 166 20.77 6.65 -18.01
CA LEU A 166 20.43 7.03 -16.63
C LEU A 166 19.07 7.72 -16.54
N LEU A 167 18.40 7.51 -15.40
CA LEU A 167 17.25 8.29 -14.96
C LEU A 167 17.70 9.47 -14.09
N THR A 168 17.43 10.68 -14.56
CA THR A 168 17.61 11.92 -13.80
C THR A 168 16.26 12.44 -13.29
N LEU A 169 16.14 12.64 -11.98
CA LEU A 169 14.95 13.26 -11.37
C LEU A 169 15.21 14.71 -10.99
N VAL A 170 14.25 15.58 -11.31
CA VAL A 170 14.21 16.96 -10.82
C VAL A 170 13.13 17.06 -9.75
N ALA A 171 13.55 17.16 -8.50
CA ALA A 171 12.69 17.34 -7.34
C ALA A 171 12.51 18.84 -7.05
N ALA A 172 11.29 19.33 -7.22
CA ALA A 172 10.94 20.71 -6.91
C ALA A 172 9.55 20.77 -6.27
N PRO A 173 9.34 21.56 -5.20
CA PRO A 173 8.00 21.77 -4.66
C PRO A 173 7.02 22.30 -5.71
N PRO A 174 5.69 22.20 -5.49
CA PRO A 174 4.72 22.84 -6.36
C PRO A 174 5.03 24.34 -6.48
N ALA A 175 4.96 24.88 -7.70
CA ALA A 175 5.38 26.24 -8.06
C ALA A 175 6.89 26.55 -7.95
N GLY A 176 7.74 25.58 -7.57
CA GLY A 176 9.21 25.73 -7.55
C GLY A 176 9.88 25.74 -8.93
N GLY A 177 9.10 25.57 -10.01
CA GLY A 177 9.59 25.71 -11.38
C GLY A 177 10.24 24.46 -11.99
N GLY A 178 10.19 23.27 -11.36
CA GLY A 178 10.82 22.05 -11.88
C GLY A 178 10.51 21.73 -13.36
N SER A 179 9.25 21.90 -13.78
CA SER A 179 8.82 21.75 -15.18
C SER A 179 9.59 22.66 -16.17
N LEU A 180 10.05 23.84 -15.73
CA LEU A 180 10.82 24.77 -16.56
C LEU A 180 12.24 24.24 -16.83
N LEU A 181 12.83 23.46 -15.92
CA LEU A 181 14.11 22.79 -16.16
C LEU A 181 13.97 21.65 -17.17
N GLY A 182 12.91 20.84 -17.05
CA GLY A 182 12.55 19.84 -18.06
C GLY A 182 12.35 20.47 -19.45
N LEU A 183 11.67 21.61 -19.48
CA LEU A 183 11.46 22.36 -20.71
C LEU A 183 12.75 22.96 -21.27
N ALA A 184 13.67 23.43 -20.42
CA ALA A 184 14.97 23.95 -20.85
C ALA A 184 15.80 22.86 -21.56
N ALA A 185 15.87 21.65 -20.98
CA ALA A 185 16.55 20.51 -21.59
C ALA A 185 15.91 20.09 -22.94
N ALA A 186 14.57 20.03 -22.98
CA ALA A 186 13.82 19.71 -24.20
C ALA A 186 14.05 20.75 -25.31
N ARG A 187 14.07 22.04 -24.96
CA ARG A 187 14.34 23.14 -25.91
C ARG A 187 15.77 23.12 -26.43
N LYS A 188 16.75 22.96 -25.54
CA LYS A 188 18.17 22.88 -25.92
C LYS A 188 18.39 21.72 -26.88
N THR A 189 17.92 20.53 -26.53
CA THR A 189 18.10 19.31 -27.31
C THR A 189 17.32 19.34 -28.64
N GLY A 190 16.05 19.76 -28.58
CA GLY A 190 15.15 19.78 -29.74
C GLY A 190 15.40 20.93 -30.69
N LEU A 191 15.47 22.16 -30.19
CA LEU A 191 15.43 23.37 -31.01
C LEU A 191 16.82 23.87 -31.41
N ILE A 192 17.80 23.71 -30.52
CA ILE A 192 19.17 24.17 -30.75
C ILE A 192 20.00 23.03 -31.35
N ASP A 193 20.03 21.88 -30.70
CA ASP A 193 20.85 20.74 -31.14
C ASP A 193 20.18 19.92 -32.25
N SER A 194 18.91 20.22 -32.56
CA SER A 194 18.12 19.60 -33.64
C SER A 194 18.01 18.07 -33.52
N ARG A 195 17.89 17.56 -32.29
CA ARG A 195 17.73 16.13 -32.00
C ARG A 195 16.32 15.82 -31.49
N LYS A 196 15.84 14.60 -31.74
CA LYS A 196 14.47 14.24 -31.37
C LYS A 196 14.30 14.07 -29.86
N VAL A 197 13.25 14.68 -29.33
CA VAL A 197 12.85 14.62 -27.93
C VAL A 197 11.41 14.11 -27.83
N LEU A 198 11.19 13.12 -26.97
CA LEU A 198 9.84 12.72 -26.55
C LEU A 198 9.51 13.43 -25.24
N TYR A 199 8.49 14.27 -25.26
CA TYR A 199 8.01 15.02 -24.10
C TYR A 199 6.66 14.45 -23.67
N ALA A 200 6.70 13.58 -22.66
CA ALA A 200 5.57 12.94 -22.02
C ALA A 200 5.00 13.87 -20.94
N ALA A 201 3.88 14.52 -21.25
CA ALA A 201 3.28 15.58 -20.46
C ALA A 201 2.02 15.11 -19.73
N SER A 202 2.19 14.54 -18.53
CA SER A 202 1.05 14.20 -17.67
C SER A 202 0.45 15.44 -16.99
N GLY A 203 1.22 16.51 -16.78
CA GLY A 203 0.75 17.72 -16.10
C GLY A 203 0.22 18.80 -17.04
N PRO A 204 1.10 19.46 -17.83
CA PRO A 204 0.72 20.52 -18.75
C PRO A 204 0.18 19.97 -20.07
N ASN A 205 -0.83 20.60 -20.65
CA ASN A 205 -1.27 20.27 -22.02
C ASN A 205 -0.27 20.79 -23.08
N ARG A 206 -0.35 20.26 -24.30
CA ARG A 206 0.52 20.66 -25.42
C ARG A 206 0.53 22.16 -25.73
N ALA A 207 -0.62 22.83 -25.55
CA ALA A 207 -0.74 24.26 -25.84
C ALA A 207 -0.03 25.12 -24.79
N ASP A 208 -0.06 24.70 -23.52
CA ASP A 208 0.69 25.33 -22.43
C ASP A 208 2.19 25.14 -22.61
N ILE A 209 2.63 23.93 -23.00
CA ILE A 209 4.04 23.66 -23.32
C ILE A 209 4.50 24.57 -24.46
N PHE A 210 3.74 24.61 -25.56
CA PHE A 210 4.06 25.47 -26.71
C PHE A 210 4.18 26.95 -26.32
N ARG A 211 3.25 27.48 -25.51
CA ARG A 211 3.30 28.87 -25.02
C ARG A 211 4.54 29.14 -24.15
N ARG A 212 4.94 28.20 -23.29
CA ARG A 212 6.15 28.33 -22.46
C ARG A 212 7.42 28.32 -23.32
N ILE A 213 7.48 27.47 -24.35
CA ILE A 213 8.58 27.46 -25.32
C ILE A 213 8.67 28.81 -26.03
N LEU A 214 7.54 29.29 -26.54
CA LEU A 214 7.48 30.57 -27.26
C LEU A 214 7.92 31.74 -26.36
N ALA A 215 7.46 31.79 -25.10
CA ALA A 215 7.87 32.79 -24.11
C ALA A 215 9.39 32.75 -23.87
N ALA A 216 9.94 31.55 -23.66
CA ALA A 216 11.34 31.37 -23.30
C ALA A 216 12.32 31.69 -24.45
N GLU A 217 11.92 31.43 -25.70
CA GLU A 217 12.71 31.72 -26.91
C GLU A 217 12.62 33.19 -27.33
N THR A 218 11.42 33.77 -27.34
CA THR A 218 11.20 35.13 -27.84
C THR A 218 11.40 36.22 -26.79
N GLY A 219 11.51 35.84 -25.51
CA GLY A 219 11.46 36.80 -24.39
C GLY A 219 10.07 37.44 -24.24
N GLY A 220 9.02 36.77 -24.72
CA GLY A 220 7.64 37.22 -24.61
C GLY A 220 7.04 36.96 -23.22
N ASP A 221 6.14 37.86 -22.79
CA ASP A 221 5.43 37.75 -21.51
C ASP A 221 4.43 36.57 -21.52
N TYR A 222 4.67 35.57 -20.68
CA TYR A 222 3.86 34.34 -20.60
C TYR A 222 2.38 34.61 -20.25
N PRO A 223 2.04 35.43 -19.24
CA PRO A 223 0.68 35.92 -19.00
C PRO A 223 -0.06 36.42 -20.25
N ARG A 224 0.60 37.21 -21.10
CA ARG A 224 0.02 37.72 -22.36
C ARG A 224 -0.21 36.58 -23.35
N LEU A 225 0.77 35.69 -23.51
CA LEU A 225 0.67 34.53 -24.41
C LEU A 225 -0.43 33.56 -23.97
N LYS A 226 -0.68 33.41 -22.66
CA LYS A 226 -1.77 32.59 -22.10
C LYS A 226 -3.16 33.13 -22.49
N GLN A 227 -3.27 34.42 -22.75
CA GLN A 227 -4.50 35.07 -23.24
C GLN A 227 -4.67 34.94 -24.77
N GLY A 228 -3.76 34.23 -25.46
CA GLY A 228 -3.81 34.02 -26.91
C GLY A 228 -3.36 35.23 -27.74
N ARG A 229 -2.72 36.23 -27.11
CA ARG A 229 -2.23 37.43 -27.79
C ARG A 229 -0.77 37.27 -28.18
N LEU A 230 -0.53 37.02 -29.46
CA LEU A 230 0.82 36.94 -30.04
C LEU A 230 1.14 38.21 -30.84
N THR A 231 2.33 38.74 -30.65
CA THR A 231 2.94 39.77 -31.50
C THR A 231 3.33 39.19 -32.86
N GLU A 232 3.54 40.05 -33.86
CA GLU A 232 3.98 39.62 -35.19
C GLU A 232 5.30 38.83 -35.13
N HIS A 233 6.25 39.25 -34.29
CA HIS A 233 7.52 38.53 -34.08
C HIS A 233 7.29 37.11 -33.52
N GLU A 234 6.41 36.96 -32.53
CA GLU A 234 6.07 35.64 -31.95
C GLU A 234 5.32 34.75 -32.96
N GLN A 235 4.46 35.33 -33.81
CA GLN A 235 3.77 34.59 -34.87
C GLN A 235 4.76 34.08 -35.94
N GLN A 236 5.72 34.92 -36.34
CA GLN A 236 6.78 34.52 -37.27
C GLN A 236 7.65 33.40 -36.69
N PHE A 237 8.02 33.50 -35.41
CA PHE A 237 8.79 32.45 -34.73
C PHE A 237 7.99 31.15 -34.59
N ALA A 238 6.69 31.22 -34.30
CA ALA A 238 5.80 30.07 -34.26
C ALA A 238 5.75 29.32 -35.60
N GLU A 239 5.73 30.04 -36.73
CA GLU A 239 5.76 29.41 -38.05
C GLU A 239 7.13 28.79 -38.36
N GLN A 240 8.24 29.40 -37.92
CA GLN A 240 9.57 28.78 -38.01
C GLN A 240 9.67 27.48 -37.18
N LEU A 241 9.09 27.47 -35.98
CA LEU A 241 8.98 26.29 -35.13
C LEU A 241 8.16 25.18 -35.78
N ARG A 242 7.08 25.53 -36.49
CA ARG A 242 6.26 24.56 -37.24
C ARG A 242 7.09 23.80 -38.27
N GLN A 243 8.05 24.45 -38.91
CA GLN A 243 8.96 23.80 -39.87
C GLN A 243 9.94 22.82 -39.20
N LYS A 244 10.20 23.00 -37.90
CA LYS A 244 11.04 22.10 -37.08
C LYS A 244 10.20 21.12 -36.22
N ALA A 245 8.89 21.03 -36.42
CA ALA A 245 7.98 20.31 -35.51
C ALA A 245 8.30 18.82 -35.31
N SER A 246 9.05 18.18 -36.21
CA SER A 246 9.40 16.76 -36.12
C SER A 246 10.44 16.42 -35.05
N VAL A 247 11.08 17.41 -34.42
CA VAL A 247 12.14 17.19 -33.42
C VAL A 247 11.63 17.17 -31.98
N LEU A 248 10.44 17.70 -31.69
CA LEU A 248 9.85 17.69 -30.34
C LEU A 248 8.45 17.06 -30.41
N LEU A 249 8.37 15.79 -30.00
CA LEU A 249 7.15 15.01 -29.95
C LEU A 249 6.51 15.21 -28.59
N ILE A 250 5.28 15.73 -28.53
CA ILE A 250 4.56 15.97 -27.27
C ILE A 250 3.42 14.96 -27.16
N ASP A 251 3.42 14.20 -26.08
CA ASP A 251 2.35 13.28 -25.70
C ASP A 251 1.68 13.82 -24.43
N ASP A 252 0.45 14.34 -24.54
CA ASP A 252 -0.37 14.83 -23.43
C ASP A 252 -1.62 13.94 -23.20
N GLY A 253 -1.52 12.65 -23.52
CA GLY A 253 -2.58 11.67 -23.32
C GLY A 253 -3.05 11.58 -21.86
N SER A 254 -4.37 11.40 -21.65
CA SER A 254 -4.96 11.30 -20.31
C SER A 254 -4.63 9.99 -19.57
N ASP A 255 -4.15 8.99 -20.32
CA ASP A 255 -3.76 7.65 -19.86
C ASP A 255 -2.23 7.44 -19.89
N LEU A 256 -1.45 8.53 -19.88
CA LEU A 256 0.00 8.49 -19.96
C LEU A 256 0.63 7.83 -18.72
N THR A 257 0.93 6.53 -18.82
CA THR A 257 1.66 5.72 -17.82
C THR A 257 3.14 5.59 -18.19
N ALA A 258 3.97 5.15 -17.24
CA ALA A 258 5.39 4.87 -17.52
C ALA A 258 5.54 3.73 -18.55
N GLU A 259 4.65 2.75 -18.51
CA GLU A 259 4.57 1.65 -19.47
C GLU A 259 4.21 2.15 -20.86
N ALA A 260 3.23 3.05 -20.99
CA ALA A 260 2.87 3.64 -22.27
C ALA A 260 4.02 4.45 -22.89
N ILE A 261 4.78 5.18 -22.05
CA ILE A 261 6.00 5.87 -22.48
C ILE A 261 7.05 4.86 -22.94
N ALA A 262 7.26 3.78 -22.18
CA ALA A 262 8.22 2.73 -22.50
C ALA A 262 7.85 1.90 -23.74
N GLU A 263 6.57 1.81 -24.08
CA GLU A 263 6.07 1.22 -25.32
C GLU A 263 6.19 2.18 -26.51
N THR A 264 6.01 3.48 -26.29
CA THR A 264 6.04 4.49 -27.37
C THR A 264 7.47 4.87 -27.77
N ALA A 265 8.35 5.11 -26.79
CA ALA A 265 9.71 5.61 -27.02
C ALA A 265 10.55 4.74 -28.00
N PRO A 266 10.51 3.39 -27.98
CA PRO A 266 11.24 2.56 -28.93
C PRO A 266 10.82 2.73 -30.40
N HIS A 267 9.63 3.27 -30.67
CA HIS A 267 9.14 3.51 -32.01
C HIS A 267 9.56 4.89 -32.56
N VAL A 268 10.24 5.72 -31.75
CA VAL A 268 10.80 7.00 -32.19
C VAL A 268 12.23 6.78 -32.66
N GLU A 269 12.43 6.79 -33.98
CA GLU A 269 13.77 6.70 -34.58
C GLU A 269 14.64 7.89 -34.16
N ASP A 270 15.92 7.64 -33.86
CA ASP A 270 16.91 8.67 -33.45
C ASP A 270 16.51 9.49 -32.21
N LEU A 271 15.79 8.88 -31.27
CA LEU A 271 15.42 9.51 -30.00
C LEU A 271 16.66 9.87 -29.17
N ALA A 272 16.78 11.13 -28.78
CA ALA A 272 17.93 11.64 -28.02
C ALA A 272 17.63 11.95 -26.57
N LEU A 273 16.38 12.23 -26.19
CA LEU A 273 15.97 12.54 -24.82
C LEU A 273 14.49 12.19 -24.60
N VAL A 274 14.19 11.61 -23.43
CA VAL A 274 12.81 11.48 -22.94
C VAL A 274 12.62 12.43 -21.75
N VAL A 275 11.58 13.25 -21.77
CA VAL A 275 11.20 14.12 -20.67
C VAL A 275 9.81 13.73 -20.17
N VAL A 276 9.65 13.55 -18.86
CA VAL A 276 8.38 13.21 -18.20
C VAL A 276 7.98 14.35 -17.25
N ASP A 277 7.01 15.17 -17.65
CA ASP A 277 6.51 16.33 -16.89
C ASP A 277 5.01 16.13 -16.58
N ARG A 278 4.63 15.59 -15.42
CA ARG A 278 5.37 15.38 -14.17
C ARG A 278 4.96 14.09 -13.47
N LEU A 279 5.86 13.59 -12.63
CA LEU A 279 5.55 12.65 -11.57
C LEU A 279 4.92 13.44 -10.42
N GLN A 280 3.61 13.26 -10.19
CA GLN A 280 2.88 14.00 -9.16
C GLN A 280 2.88 13.23 -7.84
N ALA A 281 3.62 13.70 -6.84
CA ALA A 281 3.72 13.11 -5.50
C ALA A 281 2.35 12.90 -4.84
N ALA A 282 1.46 13.89 -4.94
CA ALA A 282 0.08 13.74 -4.51
C ALA A 282 -0.67 12.85 -5.50
N HIS A 283 -1.24 11.74 -5.03
CA HIS A 283 -2.03 10.87 -5.90
C HIS A 283 -3.23 11.61 -6.49
N ASN A 284 -3.30 11.61 -7.81
CA ASN A 284 -4.34 12.21 -8.61
C ASN A 284 -4.96 11.14 -9.52
N ALA A 285 -6.24 10.83 -9.31
CA ALA A 285 -6.93 9.77 -10.03
C ALA A 285 -7.02 9.99 -11.56
N ARG A 286 -6.80 11.23 -12.03
CA ARG A 286 -6.78 11.57 -13.45
C ARG A 286 -5.39 11.47 -14.08
N LEU A 287 -4.34 11.32 -13.28
CA LEU A 287 -2.95 11.30 -13.73
C LEU A 287 -2.30 9.99 -13.32
N PRO A 288 -2.05 9.06 -14.27
CA PRO A 288 -1.47 7.76 -13.94
C PRO A 288 -0.07 7.85 -13.32
N LEU A 289 0.73 8.85 -13.72
CA LEU A 289 2.02 9.17 -13.12
C LEU A 289 1.88 9.98 -11.83
N SER A 290 1.17 9.43 -10.83
CA SER A 290 0.98 10.08 -9.53
C SER A 290 0.91 9.14 -8.32
N GLY A 291 1.24 9.67 -7.14
CA GLY A 291 1.08 8.99 -5.86
C GLY A 291 1.96 7.76 -5.66
N ASP A 292 1.39 6.74 -5.04
CA ASP A 292 2.09 5.51 -4.67
C ASP A 292 2.55 4.67 -5.87
N LEU A 293 2.13 5.04 -7.10
CA LEU A 293 2.58 4.41 -8.35
C LEU A 293 3.96 4.92 -8.80
N LEU A 294 4.42 6.05 -8.25
CA LEU A 294 5.65 6.70 -8.70
C LEU A 294 6.91 5.82 -8.54
N PRO A 295 7.10 5.02 -7.47
CA PRO A 295 8.25 4.11 -7.37
C PRO A 295 8.29 3.08 -8.51
N ASN A 296 7.15 2.48 -8.87
CA ASN A 296 7.07 1.56 -10.00
C ASN A 296 7.31 2.29 -11.33
N ALA A 297 6.69 3.45 -11.52
CA ALA A 297 6.92 4.29 -12.69
C ALA A 297 8.40 4.66 -12.85
N SER A 298 9.08 5.02 -11.76
CA SER A 298 10.51 5.33 -11.73
C SER A 298 11.36 4.12 -12.17
N GLN A 299 11.05 2.92 -11.69
CA GLN A 299 11.74 1.69 -12.11
C GLN A 299 11.55 1.39 -13.60
N VAL A 300 10.34 1.59 -14.13
CA VAL A 300 10.04 1.43 -15.56
C VAL A 300 10.82 2.45 -16.39
N LEU A 301 10.85 3.72 -15.96
CA LEU A 301 11.61 4.78 -16.62
C LEU A 301 13.13 4.56 -16.57
N ALA A 302 13.67 4.06 -15.46
CA ALA A 302 15.08 3.68 -15.34
C ALA A 302 15.42 2.49 -16.26
N SER A 303 14.53 1.50 -16.35
CA SER A 303 14.67 0.38 -17.29
C SER A 303 14.64 0.86 -18.74
N LEU A 304 13.74 1.81 -19.06
CA LEU A 304 13.65 2.43 -20.37
C LEU A 304 14.94 3.14 -20.76
N ALA A 305 15.49 3.97 -19.85
CA ALA A 305 16.74 4.69 -20.06
C ALA A 305 17.87 3.73 -20.46
N ARG A 306 18.04 2.66 -19.67
CA ARG A 306 19.09 1.63 -19.89
C ARG A 306 18.88 0.84 -21.18
N THR A 307 17.63 0.52 -21.51
CA THR A 307 17.28 -0.29 -22.67
C THR A 307 17.49 0.46 -23.98
N LEU A 308 17.07 1.73 -24.04
CA LEU A 308 17.24 2.56 -25.24
C LEU A 308 18.60 3.26 -25.29
N HIS A 309 19.36 3.27 -24.19
CA HIS A 309 20.61 4.02 -24.07
C HIS A 309 20.40 5.53 -24.33
N VAL A 310 19.31 6.06 -23.80
CA VAL A 310 18.86 7.44 -23.94
C VAL A 310 18.63 8.02 -22.53
N PRO A 311 18.99 9.28 -22.25
CA PRO A 311 18.67 9.89 -20.96
C PRO A 311 17.17 10.03 -20.76
N VAL A 312 16.69 9.69 -19.57
CA VAL A 312 15.29 9.94 -19.15
C VAL A 312 15.31 10.98 -18.04
N LEU A 313 14.64 12.11 -18.27
CA LEU A 313 14.51 13.21 -17.32
C LEU A 313 13.06 13.26 -16.82
N ALA A 314 12.82 13.04 -15.53
CA ALA A 314 11.49 13.11 -14.96
C ALA A 314 11.38 14.15 -13.84
N ILE A 315 10.28 14.90 -13.83
CA ILE A 315 10.06 16.01 -12.91
C ILE A 315 9.15 15.53 -11.79
N VAL A 316 9.60 15.60 -10.53
CA VAL A 316 8.81 15.26 -9.34
C VAL A 316 8.44 16.55 -8.64
N ASP A 317 7.18 16.70 -8.28
CA ASP A 317 6.67 17.92 -7.67
C ASP A 317 6.72 17.96 -6.13
N SER A 318 7.65 17.21 -5.55
CA SER A 318 7.88 17.14 -4.14
C SER A 318 9.37 17.19 -3.86
N ALA A 319 9.72 17.78 -2.71
CA ALA A 319 11.06 17.75 -2.14
C ALA A 319 11.13 16.86 -0.88
N ASP A 320 10.09 16.05 -0.61
CA ASP A 320 10.04 15.12 0.51
C ASP A 320 11.12 14.03 0.33
N PRO A 321 12.14 13.96 1.21
CA PRO A 321 13.22 12.97 1.12
C PRO A 321 12.69 11.53 1.08
N THR A 322 11.62 11.24 1.83
CA THR A 322 11.06 9.88 1.93
C THR A 322 10.55 9.39 0.58
N LEU A 323 9.86 10.25 -0.17
CA LEU A 323 9.40 9.92 -1.51
C LEU A 323 10.58 9.82 -2.47
N LEU A 324 11.53 10.75 -2.42
CA LEU A 324 12.67 10.78 -3.34
C LEU A 324 13.55 9.54 -3.21
N ASP A 325 13.74 9.03 -1.99
CA ASP A 325 14.47 7.78 -1.73
C ASP A 325 13.75 6.56 -2.32
N LEU A 326 12.40 6.54 -2.30
CA LEU A 326 11.61 5.47 -2.91
C LEU A 326 11.66 5.46 -4.44
N LEU A 327 11.92 6.61 -5.07
CA LEU A 327 12.04 6.69 -6.53
C LEU A 327 13.37 6.15 -7.04
N ASP A 328 14.40 6.06 -6.19
CA ASP A 328 15.68 5.38 -6.46
C ASP A 328 16.27 5.76 -7.84
N ALA A 329 16.36 7.06 -8.12
CA ALA A 329 16.92 7.56 -9.37
C ALA A 329 18.46 7.45 -9.41
N ASP A 330 19.04 7.46 -10.60
CA ASP A 330 20.49 7.43 -10.76
C ASP A 330 21.11 8.79 -10.39
N VAL A 331 20.46 9.89 -10.82
CA VAL A 331 20.83 11.27 -10.51
C VAL A 331 19.60 12.04 -10.00
N MET A 332 19.75 12.79 -8.91
CA MET A 332 18.70 13.62 -8.32
C MET A 332 19.12 15.09 -8.29
N LEU A 333 18.21 15.97 -8.70
CA LEU A 333 18.34 17.42 -8.74
C LEU A 333 17.29 18.05 -7.83
N THR A 334 17.71 18.51 -6.65
CA THR A 334 16.79 19.09 -5.67
C THR A 334 16.86 20.61 -5.69
N LEU A 335 15.71 21.26 -5.94
CA LEU A 335 15.59 22.72 -5.97
C LEU A 335 15.22 23.24 -4.57
N ALA A 336 16.06 24.10 -4.01
CA ALA A 336 15.82 24.76 -2.74
C ALA A 336 15.85 26.30 -2.90
N PRO A 337 14.92 27.03 -2.28
CA PRO A 337 14.99 28.49 -2.23
C PRO A 337 16.24 28.93 -1.46
N THR A 338 16.84 30.05 -1.87
CA THR A 338 17.97 30.65 -1.15
C THR A 338 17.52 31.88 -0.36
N GLN A 339 18.40 32.42 0.49
CA GLN A 339 18.12 33.69 1.18
C GLN A 339 17.94 34.87 0.21
N ASP A 340 18.53 34.78 -0.99
CA ASP A 340 18.28 35.71 -2.08
C ASP A 340 17.05 35.23 -2.88
N PRO A 341 15.91 35.94 -2.84
CA PRO A 341 14.70 35.53 -3.55
C PRO A 341 14.88 35.55 -5.09
N SER A 342 15.96 36.15 -5.59
CA SER A 342 16.32 36.11 -7.01
C SER A 342 17.11 34.86 -7.41
N LYS A 343 17.44 33.97 -6.47
CA LYS A 343 18.23 32.76 -6.71
C LYS A 343 17.62 31.52 -6.09
N VAL A 344 17.74 30.41 -6.81
CA VAL A 344 17.38 29.05 -6.42
C VAL A 344 18.64 28.21 -6.47
N GLN A 345 18.92 27.45 -5.42
CA GLN A 345 20.01 26.49 -5.41
C GLN A 345 19.50 25.15 -5.94
N VAL A 346 20.27 24.54 -6.84
CA VAL A 346 20.06 23.19 -7.33
C VAL A 346 21.18 22.32 -6.79
N THR A 347 20.84 21.36 -5.94
CA THR A 347 21.80 20.37 -5.44
C THR A 347 21.74 19.14 -6.33
N VAL A 348 22.90 18.67 -6.79
CA VAL A 348 23.06 17.47 -7.60
C VAL A 348 23.56 16.35 -6.70
N SER A 349 22.83 15.23 -6.65
CA SER A 349 23.26 14.03 -5.94
C SER A 349 23.16 12.79 -6.81
N GLU A 350 24.13 11.89 -6.68
CA GLU A 350 24.11 10.56 -7.31
C GLU A 350 23.79 9.50 -6.27
N ARG A 351 23.13 8.42 -6.71
CA ARG A 351 22.65 7.32 -5.86
C ARG A 351 23.73 6.78 -4.91
N ASP A 352 24.92 6.53 -5.43
CA ASP A 352 26.01 5.86 -4.67
C ASP A 352 26.99 6.85 -4.01
N PHE A 353 26.98 8.13 -4.43
CA PHE A 353 27.97 9.13 -4.01
C PHE A 353 27.39 10.28 -3.19
N GLY A 354 26.06 10.35 -3.04
CA GLY A 354 25.40 11.46 -2.36
C GLY A 354 25.57 12.77 -3.13
N ALA A 355 25.63 13.91 -2.42
CA ALA A 355 25.76 15.22 -3.06
C ALA A 355 27.14 15.38 -3.75
N ILE A 356 27.13 15.54 -5.07
CA ILE A 356 28.33 15.66 -5.92
C ILE A 356 28.58 17.09 -6.40
N GLY A 357 27.57 17.95 -6.37
CA GLY A 357 27.69 19.33 -6.86
C GLY A 357 26.48 20.20 -6.53
N SER A 358 26.61 21.49 -6.78
CA SER A 358 25.47 22.42 -6.74
C SER A 358 25.64 23.55 -7.74
N ALA A 359 24.52 24.12 -8.18
CA ALA A 359 24.46 25.27 -9.07
C ALA A 359 23.43 26.28 -8.56
N TYR A 360 23.60 27.56 -8.90
CA TYR A 360 22.63 28.60 -8.61
C TYR A 360 21.95 29.06 -9.90
N LEU A 361 20.62 29.08 -9.87
CA LEU A 361 19.78 29.52 -10.98
C LEU A 361 18.93 30.72 -10.58
N ARG A 362 18.62 31.59 -11.53
CA ARG A 362 17.71 32.71 -11.38
C ARG A 362 16.39 32.40 -12.08
N PRO A 363 15.26 32.33 -11.35
CA PRO A 363 13.94 32.13 -11.97
C PRO A 363 13.50 33.39 -12.72
N ASP A 364 13.17 33.23 -14.01
CA ASP A 364 12.60 34.25 -14.88
C ASP A 364 11.19 33.80 -15.30
N LEU A 365 10.27 33.83 -14.33
CA LEU A 365 8.92 33.26 -14.46
C LEU A 365 8.05 34.02 -15.49
N LEU A 366 8.31 35.31 -15.70
CA LEU A 366 7.63 36.13 -16.71
C LEU A 366 7.85 35.56 -18.13
N HIS A 367 9.04 35.00 -18.38
CA HIS A 367 9.40 34.39 -19.66
C HIS A 367 9.44 32.85 -19.59
N ALA A 368 8.88 32.25 -18.53
CA ALA A 368 8.82 30.80 -18.31
C ALA A 368 10.18 30.07 -18.46
N ARG A 369 11.26 30.61 -17.87
CA ARG A 369 12.61 30.00 -17.94
C ARG A 369 13.44 30.18 -16.67
N PHE A 370 14.54 29.46 -16.59
CA PHE A 370 15.65 29.72 -15.66
C PHE A 370 16.84 30.33 -16.41
N LEU A 371 17.66 31.09 -15.69
CA LEU A 371 18.93 31.65 -16.15
C LEU A 371 20.03 31.27 -15.16
N ASP A 372 21.28 31.16 -15.58
CA ASP A 372 22.38 30.93 -14.63
C ASP A 372 22.61 32.15 -13.71
N ALA A 373 22.85 31.90 -12.42
CA ALA A 373 23.15 32.93 -11.42
C ALA A 373 24.64 33.00 -11.03
N GLY A 374 25.51 32.28 -11.75
CA GLY A 374 26.97 32.24 -11.55
C GLY A 374 27.46 31.08 -10.67
N THR A 375 28.71 30.65 -10.89
CA THR A 375 29.36 29.49 -10.24
C THR A 375 29.91 29.85 -8.85
N PRO A 376 29.82 28.98 -7.81
CA PRO A 376 30.51 29.24 -6.55
C PRO A 376 32.03 29.13 -6.74
N ALA A 377 32.75 30.19 -6.38
CA ALA A 377 34.21 30.15 -6.29
C ALA A 377 34.63 29.35 -5.05
N VAL A 378 35.50 28.36 -5.24
CA VAL A 378 36.15 27.62 -4.17
C VAL A 378 37.16 28.55 -3.46
N GLY A 379 36.92 28.87 -2.19
CA GLY A 379 37.98 29.23 -1.24
C GLY A 379 37.80 30.50 -0.40
N ARG A 380 38.08 30.30 0.90
CA ARG A 380 38.57 31.22 1.93
C ARG A 380 37.57 32.08 2.73
N THR A 381 37.52 31.73 4.03
CA THR A 381 37.43 32.59 5.22
C THR A 381 37.47 34.10 4.95
N ASP A 382 36.46 34.87 5.35
CA ASP A 382 36.40 35.42 6.71
C ASP A 382 35.08 36.19 6.97
N SER A 383 34.72 36.29 8.25
CA SER A 383 33.81 37.25 8.88
C SER A 383 32.41 37.46 8.29
N GLY A 384 31.42 36.75 8.85
CA GLY A 384 30.01 37.15 8.80
C GLY A 384 29.39 37.00 10.18
N GLU A 385 28.92 38.11 10.77
CA GLU A 385 28.09 38.09 11.97
C GLU A 385 26.85 37.20 11.71
N PRO A 386 26.52 36.24 12.60
CA PRO A 386 25.40 35.35 12.37
C PRO A 386 24.08 36.09 12.65
N ALA A 387 23.20 36.08 11.65
CA ALA A 387 21.79 36.40 11.84
C ALA A 387 21.19 35.46 12.90
N ARG A 388 20.50 36.05 13.89
CA ARG A 388 19.95 35.36 15.06
C ARG A 388 18.95 34.27 14.65
N GLY A 389 19.30 33.00 14.86
CA GLY A 389 18.34 31.90 14.90
C GLY A 389 17.40 32.01 16.12
N LEU A 390 16.51 31.04 16.31
CA LEU A 390 15.71 30.85 17.52
C LEU A 390 16.54 30.15 18.62
N GLY A 391 16.20 30.34 19.90
CA GLY A 391 16.94 29.81 21.07
C GLY A 391 18.17 30.64 21.47
N SER A 392 18.71 30.46 22.68
CA SER A 392 19.93 31.17 23.10
C SER A 392 21.17 30.70 22.33
N ALA A 393 22.20 31.56 22.21
CA ALA A 393 23.48 31.14 21.62
C ALA A 393 24.08 29.93 22.36
N MET A 394 23.75 29.80 23.65
CA MET A 394 24.18 28.70 24.50
C MET A 394 23.42 27.39 24.21
N GLU A 395 22.11 27.46 23.97
CA GLU A 395 21.30 26.29 23.56
C GLU A 395 21.78 25.72 22.22
N ARG A 396 22.17 26.57 21.28
CA ARG A 396 22.70 26.13 19.97
C ARG A 396 24.06 25.46 20.10
N GLU A 397 24.98 26.06 20.86
CA GLU A 397 26.29 25.44 21.11
C GLU A 397 26.13 24.11 21.87
N LEU A 398 25.18 24.03 22.82
CA LEU A 398 24.87 22.80 23.55
C LEU A 398 24.29 21.71 22.63
N ALA A 399 23.36 22.06 21.75
CA ALA A 399 22.78 21.14 20.77
C ALA A 399 23.82 20.63 19.75
N GLU A 400 24.73 21.50 19.31
CA GLU A 400 25.83 21.13 18.41
C GLU A 400 26.84 20.21 19.12
N ALA A 401 27.23 20.54 20.35
CA ALA A 401 28.15 19.72 21.14
C ALA A 401 27.56 18.35 21.49
N ALA A 402 26.24 18.23 21.59
CA ALA A 402 25.53 16.97 21.86
C ALA A 402 25.28 16.11 20.60
N LEU A 403 25.49 16.65 19.39
CA LEU A 403 25.20 15.98 18.12
C LEU A 403 25.83 14.58 17.99
N PRO A 404 27.11 14.35 18.35
CA PRO A 404 27.72 13.02 18.21
C PRO A 404 27.07 11.95 19.09
N TYR A 405 26.55 12.32 20.26
CA TYR A 405 25.92 11.39 21.21
C TYR A 405 24.43 11.18 20.93
N THR A 406 23.74 12.23 20.48
CA THR A 406 22.30 12.20 20.15
C THR A 406 22.01 11.65 18.75
N SER A 407 23.00 11.56 17.87
CA SER A 407 22.90 10.87 16.57
C SER A 407 23.26 9.37 16.65
N GLY A 408 23.72 8.90 17.81
CA GLY A 408 24.20 7.52 17.99
C GLY A 408 25.60 7.27 17.43
N ALA A 409 26.29 8.29 16.90
CA ALA A 409 27.67 8.17 16.43
C ALA A 409 28.67 7.86 17.57
N ARG A 410 28.35 8.26 18.81
CA ARG A 410 29.05 7.87 20.03
C ARG A 410 28.11 7.40 21.13
N GLN A 411 28.59 6.44 21.93
CA GLN A 411 27.94 5.94 23.14
C GLN A 411 28.64 6.48 24.39
N GLY A 412 27.95 6.53 25.53
CA GLY A 412 28.55 6.93 26.82
C GLY A 412 27.77 7.97 27.62
N LEU A 413 26.61 8.45 27.14
CA LEU A 413 25.69 9.28 27.92
C LEU A 413 24.55 8.43 28.51
N PRO A 414 24.03 8.75 29.70
CA PRO A 414 22.78 8.18 30.20
C PRO A 414 21.63 8.43 29.22
N ALA A 415 20.69 7.48 29.15
CA ALA A 415 19.54 7.57 28.23
C ALA A 415 18.67 8.82 28.49
N SER A 416 18.48 9.18 29.77
CA SER A 416 17.75 10.39 30.18
C SER A 416 18.40 11.68 29.62
N VAL A 417 19.72 11.78 29.71
CA VAL A 417 20.50 12.94 29.25
C VAL A 417 20.48 13.03 27.71
N THR A 418 20.62 11.88 27.05
CA THR A 418 20.57 11.79 25.59
C THR A 418 19.20 12.22 25.05
N HIS A 419 18.13 11.85 25.75
CA HIS A 419 16.77 12.21 25.38
C HIS A 419 16.51 13.72 25.49
N VAL A 420 16.92 14.36 26.59
CA VAL A 420 16.77 15.81 26.80
C VAL A 420 17.59 16.62 25.78
N LEU A 421 18.83 16.23 25.49
CA LEU A 421 19.67 16.91 24.50
C LEU A 421 19.20 16.70 23.05
N ALA A 422 18.61 15.55 22.75
CA ALA A 422 18.00 15.28 21.44
C ALA A 422 16.70 16.10 21.25
N ALA A 423 15.91 16.26 22.32
CA ALA A 423 14.71 17.10 22.31
C ALA A 423 15.07 18.58 22.07
N LEU A 424 16.11 19.11 22.74
CA LEU A 424 16.64 20.46 22.50
C LEU A 424 17.03 20.67 21.03
N ARG A 425 17.75 19.72 20.43
CA ARG A 425 18.14 19.82 19.01
C ARG A 425 16.93 19.82 18.08
N THR A 426 15.92 19.02 18.41
CA THR A 426 14.69 18.90 17.62
C THR A 426 13.88 20.19 17.69
N ALA A 427 13.73 20.78 18.88
CA ALA A 427 13.05 22.05 19.06
C ALA A 427 13.75 23.21 18.32
N LEU A 428 15.10 23.28 18.38
CA LEU A 428 15.89 24.27 17.63
C LEU A 428 15.83 24.08 16.10
N ALA A 429 15.82 22.83 15.62
CA ALA A 429 15.73 22.53 14.19
C ALA A 429 14.35 22.83 13.61
N ASN A 430 13.30 22.64 14.42
CA ASN A 430 11.91 22.89 14.02
C ASN A 430 11.48 24.35 14.23
N GLY A 431 12.28 25.15 14.96
CA GLY A 431 11.92 26.53 15.31
C GLY A 431 10.74 26.61 16.28
N ASP A 432 10.64 25.65 17.20
CA ASP A 432 9.53 25.50 18.15
C ASP A 432 9.87 26.16 19.49
N GLU A 433 9.36 27.40 19.70
CA GLU A 433 9.65 28.21 20.89
C GLU A 433 8.97 27.65 22.16
N GLU A 434 7.77 27.09 22.02
CA GLU A 434 6.98 26.54 23.12
C GLU A 434 7.63 25.26 23.66
N ALA A 435 8.13 24.39 22.76
CA ALA A 435 8.91 23.22 23.14
C ALA A 435 10.25 23.57 23.83
N LEU A 436 10.90 24.69 23.45
CA LEU A 436 12.12 25.15 24.12
C LEU A 436 11.87 25.61 25.56
N ASP A 437 10.77 26.32 25.78
CA ASP A 437 10.36 26.78 27.12
C ASP A 437 9.98 25.61 28.04
N GLU A 438 9.26 24.60 27.52
CA GLU A 438 8.91 23.37 28.27
C GLU A 438 10.15 22.53 28.63
N LEU A 439 11.17 22.51 27.78
CA LEU A 439 12.41 21.76 28.00
C LEU A 439 13.36 22.43 29.02
N GLY A 440 13.17 23.73 29.29
CA GLY A 440 14.05 24.54 30.15
C GLY A 440 14.36 23.92 31.52
N PRO A 441 13.37 23.49 32.31
CA PRO A 441 13.60 22.88 33.62
C PRO A 441 14.42 21.58 33.55
N SER A 442 14.11 20.70 32.61
CA SER A 442 14.83 19.42 32.42
C SER A 442 16.24 19.61 31.88
N LEU A 443 16.46 20.63 31.04
CA LEU A 443 17.79 21.03 30.56
C LEU A 443 18.66 21.58 31.68
N ALA A 444 18.10 22.42 32.55
CA ALA A 444 18.81 22.97 33.71
C ALA A 444 19.21 21.87 34.70
N GLU A 445 18.32 20.92 34.98
CA GLU A 445 18.62 19.76 35.83
C GLU A 445 19.72 18.88 35.22
N THR A 446 19.63 18.62 33.91
CA THR A 446 20.61 17.82 33.17
C THR A 446 22.00 18.46 33.18
N ALA A 447 22.07 19.79 33.06
CA ALA A 447 23.31 20.55 33.04
C ALA A 447 23.94 20.75 34.43
N ALA A 448 23.14 20.71 35.50
CA ALA A 448 23.62 20.81 36.89
C ALA A 448 24.07 19.46 37.49
N ALA A 449 23.57 18.33 36.96
CA ALA A 449 23.91 17.01 37.45
C ALA A 449 25.36 16.60 37.07
N PRO A 450 26.13 15.96 37.97
CA PRO A 450 27.47 15.47 37.66
C PRO A 450 27.40 14.32 36.63
N GLN A 451 27.72 14.62 35.37
CA GLN A 451 27.74 13.64 34.28
C GLN A 451 29.10 12.92 34.22
N GLN A 452 29.09 11.59 34.17
CA GLN A 452 30.28 10.80 33.80
C GLN A 452 30.47 10.85 32.28
N LEU A 453 31.10 11.91 31.78
CA LEU A 453 31.38 12.10 30.37
C LEU A 453 32.64 11.32 29.93
N PRO A 454 32.65 10.73 28.72
CA PRO A 454 33.85 10.13 28.15
C PRO A 454 35.01 11.14 28.09
N ASN A 455 36.21 10.71 28.45
CA ASN A 455 37.39 11.58 28.55
C ASN A 455 38.09 11.76 27.19
N ASP A 456 37.33 12.15 26.17
CA ASP A 456 37.79 12.41 24.80
C ASP A 456 37.57 13.87 24.39
N ALA A 457 37.87 14.23 23.13
CA ALA A 457 37.73 15.62 22.67
C ALA A 457 36.27 16.08 22.61
N GLU A 458 35.35 15.19 22.24
CA GLU A 458 33.91 15.49 22.11
C GLU A 458 33.22 15.56 23.47
N GLY A 459 33.58 14.66 24.40
CA GLY A 459 33.08 14.67 25.78
C GLY A 459 33.54 15.91 26.55
N ARG A 460 34.77 16.39 26.29
CA ARG A 460 35.25 17.68 26.83
C ARG A 460 34.52 18.89 26.22
N ARG A 461 34.17 18.84 24.93
CA ARG A 461 33.36 19.89 24.27
C ARG A 461 31.96 19.96 24.87
N LEU A 462 31.30 18.81 25.04
CA LEU A 462 29.98 18.72 25.67
C LEU A 462 30.02 19.15 27.15
N ALA A 463 31.06 18.77 27.91
CA ALA A 463 31.26 19.23 29.28
C ALA A 463 31.38 20.76 29.38
N ALA A 464 32.11 21.38 28.44
CA ALA A 464 32.26 22.83 28.39
C ALA A 464 30.93 23.53 28.08
N ALA A 465 30.14 23.01 27.14
CA ALA A 465 28.83 23.55 26.77
C ALA A 465 27.80 23.43 27.91
N LEU A 466 27.74 22.27 28.60
CA LEU A 466 26.86 22.08 29.76
C LEU A 466 27.22 23.03 30.91
N ASN A 467 28.51 23.18 31.23
CA ASN A 467 28.94 24.13 32.25
C ASN A 467 28.59 25.58 31.88
N ALA A 468 28.78 25.97 30.62
CA ALA A 468 28.46 27.31 30.15
C ALA A 468 26.94 27.61 30.23
N TYR A 469 26.08 26.60 29.99
CA TYR A 469 24.63 26.69 30.18
C TYR A 469 24.24 26.85 31.66
N THR A 470 24.81 26.04 32.56
CA THR A 470 24.56 26.12 34.02
C THR A 470 24.98 27.46 34.63
N THR A 471 26.08 28.04 34.14
CA THR A 471 26.61 29.33 34.63
C THR A 471 25.74 30.51 34.21
N ALA A 472 24.96 30.38 33.12
CA ALA A 472 24.04 31.41 32.65
C ALA A 472 22.71 31.40 33.42
N GLY A 473 22.19 30.21 33.77
CA GLY A 473 20.90 30.04 34.46
C GLY A 473 20.87 30.51 35.92
N THR A 474 22.00 30.81 36.54
CA THR A 474 22.11 31.21 37.96
C THR A 474 21.87 32.71 38.24
N THR A 475 21.51 33.50 37.22
CA THR A 475 21.34 34.97 37.35
C THR A 475 19.91 35.50 37.25
N GLY A 476 18.89 34.64 37.15
CA GLY A 476 17.48 35.07 37.01
C GLY A 476 16.54 34.44 38.01
N ALA A 477 16.36 35.06 39.18
CA ALA A 477 15.20 34.81 40.05
C ALA A 477 14.67 36.13 40.61
N PRO A 478 13.38 36.41 40.42
CA PRO A 478 12.56 36.91 41.52
C PRO A 478 11.27 36.09 41.70
N GLY A 479 10.85 35.95 42.95
CA GLY A 479 9.95 34.92 43.43
C GLY A 479 8.49 35.03 43.00
N GLN A 480 7.81 33.89 43.04
CA GLN A 480 6.36 33.80 43.05
C GLN A 480 5.87 33.48 44.47
N PRO A 481 4.83 34.17 44.96
CA PRO A 481 4.20 33.88 46.23
C PRO A 481 3.22 32.72 46.14
N THR A 482 3.13 32.02 47.26
CA THR A 482 2.24 30.92 47.64
C THR A 482 0.74 31.25 47.51
N ALA A 483 -0.06 30.28 47.06
CA ALA A 483 -1.46 30.12 47.49
C ALA A 483 -1.89 28.64 47.46
N THR A 484 -2.52 28.23 48.55
CA THR A 484 -2.86 26.86 48.97
C THR A 484 -4.35 26.52 48.77
N GLY A 485 -4.62 25.31 48.24
CA GLY A 485 -5.74 24.38 48.59
C GLY A 485 -7.15 24.67 48.05
N PRO A 486 -8.16 23.79 48.31
CA PRO A 486 -8.17 22.31 48.42
C PRO A 486 -9.44 21.65 47.77
N ALA A 487 -9.64 20.35 48.03
CA ALA A 487 -10.87 19.50 47.89
C ALA A 487 -11.03 18.71 46.57
N ALA A 488 -11.02 17.38 46.52
CA ALA A 488 -11.72 16.30 47.25
C ALA A 488 -13.10 15.92 46.66
N GLY A 489 -13.18 14.68 46.14
CA GLY A 489 -14.28 13.75 46.38
C GLY A 489 -15.38 13.65 45.32
N SER A 490 -15.46 12.51 44.62
CA SER A 490 -16.43 11.43 44.90
C SER A 490 -16.66 10.57 43.67
N GLY A 491 -16.65 9.25 43.86
CA GLY A 491 -16.92 8.27 42.81
C GLY A 491 -18.41 8.09 42.53
N HIS A 492 -18.70 7.58 41.34
CA HIS A 492 -19.91 6.82 41.07
C HIS A 492 -19.60 5.79 39.97
N VAL A 493 -19.82 4.52 40.30
CA VAL A 493 -19.85 3.37 39.38
C VAL A 493 -21.22 3.34 38.70
N PRO A 494 -21.28 2.98 37.42
CA PRO A 494 -22.29 2.00 37.02
C PRO A 494 -21.75 0.87 36.13
N ASP A 495 -22.04 -0.36 36.54
CA ASP A 495 -22.38 -1.51 35.67
C ASP A 495 -23.62 -1.15 34.82
N ASP A 496 -23.99 -1.72 33.68
CA ASP A 496 -23.54 -2.77 32.78
C ASP A 496 -24.43 -2.61 31.51
N GLU A 497 -24.04 -3.17 30.36
CA GLU A 497 -24.92 -3.44 29.20
C GLU A 497 -25.74 -2.26 28.63
N ASP A 498 -25.07 -1.39 27.86
CA ASP A 498 -25.72 -0.57 26.84
C ASP A 498 -24.99 -0.75 25.51
N ASP A 499 -25.61 -1.46 24.55
CA ASP A 499 -25.44 -1.22 23.11
C ASP A 499 -26.16 0.09 22.71
N ALA A 500 -26.08 1.12 23.56
CA ALA A 500 -26.19 2.48 23.06
C ALA A 500 -25.11 2.61 22.00
N GLU A 501 -25.45 3.11 20.80
CA GLU A 501 -24.46 3.42 19.77
C GLU A 501 -23.32 4.19 20.44
N VAL A 502 -22.21 3.51 20.77
CA VAL A 502 -21.06 4.16 21.42
C VAL A 502 -20.59 5.14 20.38
N GLU A 503 -20.93 6.40 20.63
CA GLU A 503 -20.74 7.50 19.72
C GLU A 503 -19.23 7.63 19.55
N LEU A 504 -18.74 7.32 18.35
CA LEU A 504 -17.33 7.39 18.04
C LEU A 504 -16.86 8.83 18.32
N GLN A 505 -15.96 9.01 19.29
CA GLN A 505 -15.51 10.33 19.73
C GLN A 505 -14.33 10.81 18.86
N PRO A 506 -14.18 12.13 18.63
CA PRO A 506 -12.98 12.67 17.99
C PRO A 506 -11.72 12.22 18.74
N GLY A 507 -10.84 11.47 18.07
CA GLY A 507 -9.65 10.85 18.66
C GLY A 507 -9.58 9.32 18.49
N ASP A 508 -10.72 8.62 18.53
CA ASP A 508 -10.78 7.16 18.29
C ASP A 508 -10.38 6.75 16.85
N GLU A 509 -10.21 7.74 15.99
CA GLU A 509 -10.04 7.64 14.54
C GLU A 509 -8.56 7.66 14.11
N GLU A 510 -7.71 8.35 14.87
CA GLU A 510 -6.32 8.65 14.50
C GLU A 510 -5.34 7.76 15.27
N ASP A 511 -5.42 7.69 16.61
CA ASP A 511 -4.50 6.91 17.46
C ASP A 511 -5.23 6.14 18.59
N GLU A 512 -4.86 4.88 18.79
CA GLU A 512 -5.35 4.10 19.95
C GLU A 512 -4.63 4.57 21.21
N PRO A 513 -5.33 4.71 22.35
CA PRO A 513 -4.66 5.06 23.60
C PRO A 513 -3.61 3.99 23.95
N GLU A 514 -2.40 4.42 24.32
CA GLU A 514 -1.26 3.53 24.58
C GLU A 514 -1.56 2.49 25.68
N ASP A 515 -2.46 2.82 26.60
CA ASP A 515 -2.88 1.96 27.72
C ASP A 515 -4.07 1.03 27.40
N ALA A 516 -4.58 1.03 26.16
CA ALA A 516 -5.73 0.21 25.80
C ALA A 516 -5.43 -1.29 25.98
N PRO A 517 -6.33 -2.08 26.61
CA PRO A 517 -6.11 -3.51 26.86
C PRO A 517 -6.03 -4.35 25.57
N PHE A 518 -6.50 -3.81 24.45
CA PHE A 518 -6.41 -4.47 23.15
C PHE A 518 -6.37 -3.44 21.99
N PRO A 519 -5.28 -3.43 21.19
CA PRO A 519 -5.11 -2.48 20.08
C PRO A 519 -5.82 -2.97 18.80
N ALA A 520 -7.16 -2.96 18.82
CA ALA A 520 -8.01 -3.46 17.74
C ALA A 520 -7.78 -2.76 16.39
N LEU A 521 -7.73 -1.43 16.37
CA LEU A 521 -7.59 -0.62 15.16
C LEU A 521 -6.21 -0.79 14.53
N LYS A 522 -5.14 -0.81 15.33
CA LYS A 522 -3.78 -1.10 14.84
C LYS A 522 -3.70 -2.50 14.24
N LEU A 523 -4.25 -3.51 14.91
CA LEU A 523 -4.27 -4.88 14.41
C LEU A 523 -5.08 -5.03 13.11
N LEU A 524 -6.18 -4.30 12.97
CA LEU A 524 -6.96 -4.26 11.73
C LEU A 524 -6.18 -3.57 10.60
N LYS A 525 -5.56 -2.41 10.86
CA LYS A 525 -4.68 -1.70 9.92
C LYS A 525 -3.53 -2.60 9.45
N ASP A 526 -2.90 -3.32 10.37
CA ASP A 526 -1.81 -4.27 10.11
C ASP A 526 -2.27 -5.48 9.28
N ALA A 527 -3.40 -6.09 9.65
CA ALA A 527 -3.94 -7.24 8.91
C ALA A 527 -4.19 -6.88 7.44
N VAL A 528 -4.75 -5.70 7.21
CA VAL A 528 -4.97 -5.17 5.85
C VAL A 528 -3.64 -4.83 5.19
N GLY A 529 -2.71 -4.17 5.88
CA GLY A 529 -1.41 -3.76 5.32
C GLY A 529 -0.48 -4.90 4.94
N ARG A 530 -0.52 -6.03 5.65
CA ARG A 530 0.29 -7.21 5.35
C ARG A 530 -0.22 -8.01 4.16
N SER A 531 -1.42 -7.71 3.67
CA SER A 531 -2.01 -8.44 2.54
C SER A 531 -1.24 -8.17 1.25
N LYS A 532 -0.72 -9.25 0.64
CA LYS A 532 -0.05 -9.23 -0.67
C LYS A 532 -0.96 -8.87 -1.85
N MET A 533 -2.26 -8.68 -1.60
CA MET A 533 -3.21 -8.30 -2.64
C MET A 533 -3.30 -6.78 -2.86
N HIS A 534 -2.59 -5.98 -2.06
CA HIS A 534 -2.59 -4.51 -2.11
C HIS A 534 -4.00 -3.90 -1.87
N PRO A 535 -4.62 -4.17 -0.71
CA PRO A 535 -5.97 -3.71 -0.41
C PRO A 535 -6.11 -2.18 -0.42
N ILE A 536 -7.21 -1.70 -1.00
CA ILE A 536 -7.63 -0.30 -0.93
C ILE A 536 -8.43 -0.09 0.36
N ARG A 537 -7.87 0.63 1.33
CA ARG A 537 -8.49 0.79 2.66
C ARG A 537 -9.60 1.84 2.67
N VAL A 538 -9.46 2.89 1.87
CA VAL A 538 -10.37 4.04 1.82
C VAL A 538 -10.71 4.34 0.38
N ILE A 539 -12.00 4.30 0.04
CA ILE A 539 -12.48 4.88 -1.21
C ILE A 539 -12.61 6.39 -1.03
N ARG A 540 -12.04 7.13 -1.98
CA ARG A 540 -12.00 8.59 -1.96
C ARG A 540 -13.39 9.18 -2.11
N LEU A 541 -13.63 10.34 -1.49
CA LEU A 541 -14.94 10.98 -1.40
C LEU A 541 -15.59 11.16 -2.78
N GLU A 542 -14.80 11.56 -3.78
CA GLU A 542 -15.24 11.77 -5.16
C GLU A 542 -15.66 10.48 -5.87
N GLU A 543 -15.15 9.32 -5.47
CA GLU A 543 -15.54 8.03 -6.04
C GLU A 543 -16.82 7.50 -5.40
N ARG A 544 -17.17 7.92 -4.17
CA ARG A 544 -18.29 7.36 -3.37
C ARG A 544 -19.66 7.58 -4.00
N GLU A 545 -19.79 8.59 -4.86
CA GLU A 545 -21.02 8.88 -5.59
C GLU A 545 -21.09 8.14 -6.95
N SER A 546 -20.10 7.30 -7.26
CA SER A 546 -19.98 6.59 -8.54
C SER A 546 -19.64 5.10 -8.35
N GLY A 547 -19.88 4.29 -9.37
CA GLY A 547 -19.58 2.86 -9.32
C GLY A 547 -20.48 2.08 -8.36
N PRO A 548 -19.95 1.11 -7.58
CA PRO A 548 -20.77 0.23 -6.75
C PRO A 548 -21.21 0.86 -5.42
N TRP A 549 -20.59 1.96 -4.99
CA TRP A 549 -20.75 2.47 -3.64
C TRP A 549 -22.16 3.00 -3.34
N PRO A 550 -22.84 3.71 -4.27
CA PRO A 550 -24.24 4.10 -4.08
C PRO A 550 -25.21 2.91 -4.01
N LEU A 551 -24.82 1.75 -4.56
CA LEU A 551 -25.63 0.53 -4.53
C LEU A 551 -25.54 -0.19 -3.19
N ILE A 552 -24.48 0.07 -2.41
CA ILE A 552 -24.27 -0.56 -1.11
C ILE A 552 -25.02 0.22 -0.04
N SER A 553 -25.94 -0.45 0.65
CA SER A 553 -26.74 0.13 1.73
C SER A 553 -26.63 -0.71 3.00
N GLU A 554 -26.93 -0.11 4.16
CA GLU A 554 -26.99 -0.83 5.44
C GLU A 554 -28.02 -1.97 5.44
N HIS A 555 -28.98 -1.93 4.51
CA HIS A 555 -30.03 -2.93 4.36
C HIS A 555 -29.58 -4.19 3.61
N MET A 556 -28.32 -4.26 3.19
CA MET A 556 -27.69 -5.46 2.62
C MET A 556 -27.09 -6.38 3.69
N ASP A 557 -27.45 -6.17 4.96
CA ASP A 557 -27.01 -6.95 6.12
C ASP A 557 -27.60 -8.37 6.16
N GLY A 558 -28.72 -8.59 5.47
CA GLY A 558 -29.41 -9.87 5.46
C GLY A 558 -30.02 -10.21 6.82
N GLU A 559 -30.31 -9.22 7.67
CA GLU A 559 -30.89 -9.48 8.99
C GLU A 559 -32.22 -10.24 8.84
N PRO A 560 -32.44 -11.37 9.56
CA PRO A 560 -33.67 -12.13 9.44
C PRO A 560 -34.89 -11.42 10.03
N ARG A 561 -34.75 -10.85 11.25
CA ARG A 561 -35.83 -10.28 12.09
C ARG A 561 -37.19 -10.95 11.88
N TRP A 562 -37.21 -12.25 12.08
CA TRP A 562 -38.33 -13.11 11.78
C TRP A 562 -38.91 -13.71 13.05
N VAL A 563 -40.23 -13.85 13.06
CA VAL A 563 -41.01 -14.56 14.08
C VAL A 563 -41.86 -15.59 13.35
N HIS A 564 -42.01 -16.76 13.97
CA HIS A 564 -42.81 -17.84 13.42
C HIS A 564 -44.24 -17.36 13.10
N PRO A 565 -44.82 -17.71 11.93
CA PRO A 565 -46.13 -17.19 11.51
C PRO A 565 -47.26 -17.44 12.51
N ASP A 566 -47.21 -18.56 13.22
CA ASP A 566 -48.20 -18.92 14.25
C ASP A 566 -47.95 -18.24 15.62
N VAL A 567 -46.87 -17.47 15.78
CA VAL A 567 -46.53 -16.77 17.03
C VAL A 567 -46.83 -15.29 16.88
N THR A 568 -47.56 -14.73 17.85
CA THR A 568 -47.87 -13.30 17.83
C THR A 568 -46.72 -12.53 18.48
N SER A 569 -46.23 -11.49 17.82
CA SER A 569 -45.23 -10.58 18.38
C SER A 569 -45.80 -9.18 18.54
N THR A 570 -45.76 -8.65 19.75
CA THR A 570 -46.23 -7.29 20.08
C THR A 570 -45.15 -6.46 20.75
N ARG A 571 -44.98 -5.21 20.30
CA ARG A 571 -44.05 -4.25 20.91
C ARG A 571 -44.70 -3.59 22.12
N VAL A 572 -44.30 -4.00 23.32
CA VAL A 572 -44.81 -3.47 24.60
C VAL A 572 -43.83 -2.49 25.24
N PRO A 573 -44.31 -1.38 25.85
CA PRO A 573 -43.46 -0.47 26.59
C PRO A 573 -42.97 -1.14 27.88
N PHE A 574 -41.66 -1.10 28.11
CA PHE A 574 -40.99 -1.60 29.31
C PHE A 574 -40.17 -0.47 29.95
N ILE A 575 -40.20 -0.36 31.27
CA ILE A 575 -39.39 0.61 32.02
C ILE A 575 -38.25 -0.17 32.65
N ARG A 576 -37.01 0.15 32.26
CA ARG A 576 -35.80 -0.42 32.87
C ARG A 576 -35.68 0.01 34.34
N GLU A 577 -34.89 -0.71 35.13
CA GLU A 577 -34.62 -0.37 36.53
C GLU A 577 -34.03 1.05 36.71
N ASN A 578 -33.32 1.55 35.70
CA ASN A 578 -32.78 2.91 35.65
C ASN A 578 -33.81 3.99 35.23
N GLY A 579 -35.10 3.63 35.10
CA GLY A 579 -36.19 4.55 34.72
C GLY A 579 -36.32 4.84 33.21
N LYS A 580 -35.42 4.32 32.37
CA LYS A 580 -35.48 4.52 30.91
C LYS A 580 -36.60 3.68 30.30
N ARG A 581 -37.51 4.33 29.57
CA ARG A 581 -38.56 3.65 28.78
C ARG A 581 -37.94 3.05 27.52
N VAL A 582 -38.04 1.74 27.38
CA VAL A 582 -37.68 0.98 26.18
C VAL A 582 -38.91 0.24 25.66
N ARG A 583 -38.86 -0.30 24.44
CA ARG A 583 -39.93 -1.12 23.87
C ARG A 583 -39.38 -2.52 23.68
N ARG A 584 -40.04 -3.52 24.27
CA ARG A 584 -39.65 -4.93 24.15
C ARG A 584 -40.66 -5.73 23.35
N ASP A 585 -40.19 -6.80 22.73
CA ASP A 585 -41.05 -7.74 22.02
C ASP A 585 -41.64 -8.76 23.01
N GLN A 586 -42.96 -8.71 23.19
CA GLN A 586 -43.71 -9.79 23.79
C GLN A 586 -44.03 -10.82 22.71
N LEU A 587 -43.62 -12.07 22.95
CA LEU A 587 -43.90 -13.21 22.08
C LEU A 587 -44.98 -14.08 22.74
N ASP A 588 -46.16 -14.11 22.13
CA ASP A 588 -47.26 -14.97 22.55
C ASP A 588 -47.23 -16.25 21.70
N VAL A 589 -46.70 -17.33 22.29
CA VAL A 589 -46.65 -18.65 21.67
C VAL A 589 -47.94 -19.40 22.00
N PRO A 590 -48.72 -19.85 21.00
CA PRO A 590 -49.99 -20.52 21.26
C PRO A 590 -49.80 -21.95 21.77
N ASP A 591 -50.84 -22.46 22.45
CA ASP A 591 -50.87 -23.83 23.01
C ASP A 591 -50.65 -24.94 21.96
N SER A 592 -50.80 -24.64 20.66
CA SER A 592 -50.54 -25.58 19.57
C SER A 592 -49.09 -26.06 19.48
N PHE A 593 -48.14 -25.35 20.13
CA PHE A 593 -46.74 -25.77 20.24
C PHE A 593 -46.49 -26.83 21.33
N GLY A 594 -47.52 -27.19 22.11
CA GLY A 594 -47.44 -28.19 23.19
C GLY A 594 -46.65 -27.72 24.40
N ASP A 595 -46.34 -28.64 25.32
CA ASP A 595 -45.56 -28.33 26.52
C ASP A 595 -44.09 -28.04 26.18
N GLY A 596 -43.56 -26.91 26.65
CA GLY A 596 -42.18 -26.51 26.39
C GLY A 596 -41.84 -25.17 27.01
N VAL A 597 -40.61 -24.72 26.79
CA VAL A 597 -40.10 -23.42 27.20
C VAL A 597 -39.36 -22.75 26.06
N LEU A 598 -39.23 -21.43 26.13
CA LEU A 598 -38.39 -20.70 25.18
C LEU A 598 -36.92 -20.87 25.57
N CYS A 599 -36.11 -21.34 24.63
CA CYS A 599 -34.66 -21.34 24.73
C CYS A 599 -34.11 -20.21 23.89
N LEU A 600 -33.68 -19.13 24.55
CA LEU A 600 -32.91 -18.07 23.93
C LEU A 600 -31.48 -18.53 23.77
N ILE A 601 -31.02 -18.49 22.53
CA ILE A 601 -29.63 -18.66 22.12
C ILE A 601 -29.07 -17.27 21.81
N ASP A 602 -28.06 -16.85 22.57
CA ASP A 602 -27.32 -15.60 22.37
C ASP A 602 -25.89 -15.91 21.93
N ARG A 603 -25.51 -15.51 20.70
CA ARG A 603 -24.18 -15.80 20.13
C ARG A 603 -23.16 -14.74 20.52
N ASN A 604 -22.04 -15.22 21.03
CA ASN A 604 -20.91 -14.39 21.40
C ASN A 604 -20.10 -13.92 20.18
N GLY A 605 -20.02 -12.60 19.98
CA GLY A 605 -19.09 -11.97 19.05
C GLY A 605 -19.26 -12.42 17.59
N SER A 606 -20.48 -12.32 17.07
CA SER A 606 -20.82 -12.72 15.69
C SER A 606 -19.99 -11.98 14.63
N TYR A 607 -19.80 -10.65 14.75
CA TYR A 607 -18.98 -9.89 13.78
C TYR A 607 -17.49 -10.26 13.82
N PRO A 608 -16.81 -10.28 14.98
CA PRO A 608 -15.44 -10.80 15.04
C PRO A 608 -15.31 -12.24 14.52
N SER A 609 -16.28 -13.11 14.79
CA SER A 609 -16.29 -14.48 14.26
C SER A 609 -16.29 -14.51 12.73
N ALA A 610 -17.07 -13.64 12.08
CA ALA A 610 -17.14 -13.52 10.62
C ALA A 610 -15.78 -13.19 9.98
N CYS A 611 -14.94 -12.38 10.65
CA CYS A 611 -13.59 -12.02 10.19
C CYS A 611 -12.64 -13.20 9.97
N SER A 612 -12.99 -14.41 10.44
CA SER A 612 -12.17 -15.61 10.25
C SER A 612 -12.07 -16.08 8.80
N ALA A 613 -13.11 -15.84 7.99
CA ALA A 613 -13.21 -16.33 6.61
C ALA A 613 -14.20 -15.54 5.74
N VAL A 614 -14.47 -14.26 6.05
CA VAL A 614 -15.40 -13.44 5.27
C VAL A 614 -14.86 -13.23 3.84
N PRO A 615 -15.62 -13.55 2.78
CA PRO A 615 -15.17 -13.37 1.41
C PRO A 615 -15.26 -11.89 1.00
N LEU A 616 -14.09 -11.28 0.79
CA LEU A 616 -13.96 -9.85 0.48
C LEU A 616 -13.15 -9.67 -0.80
N ALA A 617 -13.34 -8.55 -1.48
CA ALA A 617 -12.40 -8.08 -2.49
C ALA A 617 -11.46 -7.04 -1.86
N PRO A 618 -10.16 -7.33 -1.68
CA PRO A 618 -9.22 -6.36 -1.13
C PRO A 618 -9.11 -5.08 -1.99
N ASN A 619 -9.26 -5.22 -3.31
CA ASN A 619 -8.98 -4.15 -4.27
C ASN A 619 -10.28 -3.43 -4.68
N ARG A 620 -10.19 -2.56 -5.70
CA ARG A 620 -11.36 -1.89 -6.28
C ARG A 620 -12.31 -2.93 -6.87
N LEU A 621 -13.60 -2.78 -6.59
CA LEU A 621 -14.65 -3.52 -7.27
C LEU A 621 -14.80 -2.95 -8.69
N LEU A 622 -14.68 -3.81 -9.70
CA LEU A 622 -14.87 -3.45 -11.10
C LEU A 622 -16.28 -3.84 -11.54
N HIS A 623 -16.87 -3.06 -12.44
CA HIS A 623 -18.14 -3.44 -13.05
C HIS A 623 -17.90 -4.65 -13.94
N THR A 624 -18.43 -5.80 -13.54
CA THR A 624 -18.28 -7.06 -14.27
C THR A 624 -19.54 -7.42 -15.04
N GLY A 625 -20.66 -6.72 -14.80
CA GLY A 625 -21.88 -6.90 -15.56
C GLY A 625 -22.65 -8.18 -15.17
N PRO A 626 -23.62 -8.59 -16.00
CA PRO A 626 -24.31 -9.87 -15.83
C PRO A 626 -23.34 -11.06 -15.91
N LEU A 627 -23.61 -12.10 -15.12
CA LEU A 627 -22.79 -13.32 -15.08
C LEU A 627 -23.65 -14.55 -15.31
N GLU A 628 -23.17 -15.49 -16.14
CA GLU A 628 -23.85 -16.79 -16.34
C GLU A 628 -23.83 -17.65 -15.07
N ALA A 629 -22.78 -17.52 -14.26
CA ALA A 629 -22.62 -18.24 -13.00
C ALA A 629 -21.69 -17.46 -12.06
N PHE A 630 -21.84 -17.73 -10.76
CA PHE A 630 -20.97 -17.16 -9.74
C PHE A 630 -19.54 -17.74 -9.82
N ASP A 631 -18.54 -16.87 -9.93
CA ASP A 631 -17.13 -17.22 -9.83
C ASP A 631 -16.65 -17.17 -8.37
N LYS A 632 -16.26 -18.32 -7.83
CA LYS A 632 -15.72 -18.47 -6.46
C LYS A 632 -14.40 -17.73 -6.24
N ALA A 633 -13.65 -17.41 -7.30
CA ALA A 633 -12.45 -16.61 -7.23
C ALA A 633 -12.73 -15.09 -7.13
N SER A 634 -14.00 -14.69 -7.21
CA SER A 634 -14.46 -13.31 -7.14
C SER A 634 -15.30 -13.02 -5.88
N ALA A 635 -15.24 -11.78 -5.42
CA ALA A 635 -16.03 -11.25 -4.31
C ALA A 635 -16.48 -9.82 -4.61
N GLY A 636 -17.61 -9.41 -4.05
CA GLY A 636 -18.29 -8.16 -4.34
C GLY A 636 -19.80 -8.24 -4.11
N ILE A 637 -20.53 -7.46 -4.92
CA ILE A 637 -22.01 -7.38 -4.89
C ILE A 637 -22.61 -7.84 -6.22
N TYR A 638 -23.83 -8.40 -6.14
CA TYR A 638 -24.53 -9.04 -7.25
C TYR A 638 -26.00 -8.65 -7.22
N LEU A 639 -26.56 -8.29 -8.38
CA LEU A 639 -27.99 -8.06 -8.57
C LEU A 639 -28.63 -9.37 -9.03
N ILE A 640 -29.54 -9.92 -8.23
CA ILE A 640 -30.16 -11.22 -8.48
C ILE A 640 -31.68 -11.19 -8.36
N ASP A 641 -32.33 -12.16 -8.99
CA ASP A 641 -33.73 -12.48 -8.69
C ASP A 641 -33.87 -13.01 -7.26
N ILE A 642 -35.02 -12.74 -6.64
CA ILE A 642 -35.38 -13.34 -5.35
C ILE A 642 -35.80 -14.80 -5.60
N PRO A 643 -35.07 -15.80 -5.07
CA PRO A 643 -35.44 -17.20 -5.25
C PRO A 643 -36.73 -17.53 -4.48
N GLU A 644 -37.53 -18.47 -4.99
CA GLU A 644 -38.69 -18.96 -4.25
C GLU A 644 -38.27 -19.68 -2.96
N TRP A 645 -38.99 -19.41 -1.86
CA TRP A 645 -38.77 -20.04 -0.56
C TRP A 645 -40.09 -20.46 0.05
N ASN A 646 -40.41 -21.75 -0.05
CA ASN A 646 -41.72 -22.29 0.31
C ASN A 646 -41.83 -22.76 1.78
N ARG A 647 -40.82 -22.45 2.62
CA ARG A 647 -40.81 -22.84 4.03
C ARG A 647 -41.40 -21.73 4.89
N THR A 648 -42.23 -22.13 5.86
CA THR A 648 -42.84 -21.23 6.85
C THR A 648 -42.22 -21.37 8.23
N ASP A 649 -41.37 -22.36 8.45
CA ASP A 649 -40.69 -22.66 9.72
C ASP A 649 -39.29 -22.04 9.82
N MET A 650 -38.84 -21.35 8.76
CA MET A 650 -37.56 -20.67 8.66
C MET A 650 -37.71 -19.42 7.80
N PRO A 651 -37.11 -18.27 8.18
CA PRO A 651 -37.08 -17.10 7.32
C PRO A 651 -36.39 -17.37 5.98
N HIS A 652 -36.73 -16.55 4.99
CA HIS A 652 -36.04 -16.54 3.71
C HIS A 652 -34.51 -16.44 3.90
N PRO A 653 -33.69 -17.17 3.12
CA PRO A 653 -32.23 -17.18 3.31
C PRO A 653 -31.56 -15.82 3.14
N LEU A 654 -32.16 -14.92 2.35
CA LEU A 654 -31.72 -13.53 2.19
C LEU A 654 -32.23 -12.57 3.29
N GLY A 655 -32.93 -13.09 4.31
CA GLY A 655 -33.52 -12.27 5.36
C GLY A 655 -34.41 -11.17 4.78
N ARG A 656 -34.35 -9.98 5.38
CA ARG A 656 -35.16 -8.80 4.99
C ARG A 656 -34.68 -8.05 3.75
N ILE A 657 -33.63 -8.53 3.08
CA ILE A 657 -33.23 -7.96 1.78
C ILE A 657 -34.39 -8.08 0.78
N ILE A 658 -35.19 -9.15 0.89
CA ILE A 658 -36.34 -9.39 0.01
C ILE A 658 -37.49 -8.40 0.19
N ASP A 659 -37.55 -7.69 1.33
CA ASP A 659 -38.62 -6.72 1.60
C ASP A 659 -38.49 -5.46 0.73
N ARG A 660 -37.35 -5.32 0.01
CA ARG A 660 -36.96 -4.11 -0.71
C ARG A 660 -36.41 -4.41 -2.10
N PRO A 661 -37.20 -5.07 -2.97
CA PRO A 661 -36.79 -5.28 -4.34
C PRO A 661 -36.74 -3.96 -5.10
N ASP A 662 -35.95 -3.95 -6.18
CA ASP A 662 -36.03 -2.91 -7.20
C ASP A 662 -37.36 -3.00 -7.97
N GLU A 663 -37.56 -2.07 -8.91
CA GLU A 663 -38.77 -2.01 -9.75
C GLU A 663 -39.04 -3.29 -10.57
N GLN A 664 -38.03 -4.16 -10.69
CA GLN A 664 -38.06 -5.39 -11.47
C GLN A 664 -38.11 -6.64 -10.57
N GLY A 665 -38.27 -6.48 -9.26
CA GLY A 665 -38.36 -7.60 -8.32
C GLY A 665 -37.00 -8.19 -7.91
N ARG A 666 -35.89 -7.48 -8.16
CA ARG A 666 -34.51 -7.96 -7.93
C ARG A 666 -33.87 -7.27 -6.73
N VAL A 667 -32.83 -7.89 -6.19
CA VAL A 667 -32.13 -7.40 -5.01
C VAL A 667 -30.62 -7.43 -5.17
N TRP A 668 -29.95 -6.40 -4.67
CA TRP A 668 -28.49 -6.41 -4.51
C TRP A 668 -28.12 -7.23 -3.28
N VAL A 669 -27.23 -8.20 -3.46
CA VAL A 669 -26.71 -9.05 -2.39
C VAL A 669 -25.18 -9.07 -2.39
N THR A 670 -24.60 -9.37 -1.23
CA THR A 670 -23.15 -9.56 -1.07
C THR A 670 -22.73 -11.01 -1.35
N THR A 671 -21.42 -11.23 -1.46
CA THR A 671 -20.84 -12.57 -1.72
C THR A 671 -21.27 -13.68 -0.73
N PRO A 672 -21.38 -13.42 0.60
CA PRO A 672 -21.89 -14.42 1.54
C PRO A 672 -23.27 -14.98 1.18
N HIS A 673 -24.19 -14.12 0.74
CA HIS A 673 -25.54 -14.53 0.33
C HIS A 673 -25.51 -15.41 -0.91
N ILE A 674 -24.75 -15.04 -1.95
CA ILE A 674 -24.62 -15.89 -3.15
C ILE A 674 -24.05 -17.26 -2.79
N LYS A 675 -23.03 -17.31 -1.93
CA LYS A 675 -22.46 -18.59 -1.45
C LYS A 675 -23.48 -19.41 -0.65
N GLN A 676 -24.33 -18.77 0.14
CA GLN A 676 -25.43 -19.44 0.86
C GLN A 676 -26.44 -20.03 -0.11
N LEU A 677 -26.90 -19.27 -1.11
CA LEU A 677 -27.83 -19.76 -2.12
C LEU A 677 -27.25 -20.94 -2.90
N MET A 678 -25.97 -20.86 -3.32
CA MET A 678 -25.28 -21.97 -3.97
C MET A 678 -25.23 -23.22 -3.09
N LYS A 679 -25.04 -23.04 -1.79
CA LYS A 679 -25.03 -24.14 -0.83
C LYS A 679 -26.42 -24.78 -0.72
N LEU A 680 -27.48 -23.97 -0.65
CA LEU A 680 -28.87 -24.44 -0.60
C LEU A 680 -29.28 -25.16 -1.88
N VAL A 681 -28.86 -24.69 -3.06
CA VAL A 681 -29.09 -25.40 -4.33
C VAL A 681 -28.36 -26.74 -4.33
N ARG A 682 -27.11 -26.76 -3.90
CA ARG A 682 -26.33 -28.02 -3.81
C ARG A 682 -26.92 -29.02 -2.82
N GLU A 683 -27.58 -28.53 -1.78
CA GLU A 683 -28.24 -29.32 -0.72
C GLU A 683 -29.73 -29.56 -1.03
N ASP A 684 -30.19 -29.26 -2.25
CA ASP A 684 -31.55 -29.49 -2.75
C ASP A 684 -32.66 -28.78 -1.94
N HIS A 685 -32.31 -27.64 -1.35
CA HIS A 685 -33.25 -26.74 -0.65
C HIS A 685 -33.74 -25.59 -1.53
N LEU A 686 -33.08 -25.36 -2.67
CA LEU A 686 -33.49 -24.42 -3.72
C LEU A 686 -33.36 -25.13 -5.07
N ALA A 687 -34.32 -24.91 -5.97
CA ALA A 687 -34.37 -25.62 -7.25
C ALA A 687 -33.20 -25.27 -8.19
N ALA A 688 -32.84 -23.99 -8.25
CA ALA A 688 -31.75 -23.50 -9.09
C ALA A 688 -31.15 -22.21 -8.52
N MET A 689 -29.97 -21.84 -9.02
CA MET A 689 -29.39 -20.52 -8.72
C MET A 689 -30.20 -19.42 -9.41
N PRO A 690 -30.51 -18.30 -8.73
CA PRO A 690 -31.11 -17.15 -9.38
C PRO A 690 -30.14 -16.53 -10.40
N ALA A 691 -30.69 -15.87 -11.42
CA ALA A 691 -29.88 -15.22 -12.45
C ALA A 691 -29.12 -14.02 -11.85
N ILE A 692 -27.88 -13.83 -12.29
CA ILE A 692 -27.06 -12.66 -11.93
C ILE A 692 -27.17 -11.65 -13.06
N HIS A 693 -27.98 -10.62 -12.84
CA HIS A 693 -28.31 -9.59 -13.84
C HIS A 693 -27.25 -8.51 -13.95
N ASP A 694 -26.55 -8.24 -12.85
CA ASP A 694 -25.45 -7.29 -12.81
C ASP A 694 -24.51 -7.62 -11.64
N SER A 695 -23.25 -7.18 -11.71
CA SER A 695 -22.30 -7.43 -10.64
C SER A 695 -21.14 -6.44 -10.64
N TRP A 696 -20.62 -6.22 -9.44
CA TRP A 696 -19.39 -5.47 -9.20
C TRP A 696 -18.47 -6.33 -8.35
N THR A 697 -17.42 -6.85 -8.96
CA THR A 697 -16.56 -7.85 -8.32
C THR A 697 -15.08 -7.52 -8.44
N GLY A 698 -14.30 -8.11 -7.53
CA GLY A 698 -12.85 -8.12 -7.54
C GLY A 698 -12.34 -9.47 -7.06
N LYS A 699 -11.02 -9.66 -7.04
CA LYS A 699 -10.41 -10.93 -6.61
C LYS A 699 -10.75 -11.24 -5.15
N ALA A 700 -11.31 -12.42 -4.91
CA ALA A 700 -11.72 -12.86 -3.59
C ALA A 700 -10.53 -13.11 -2.66
N ASN A 701 -10.69 -12.73 -1.40
CA ASN A 701 -9.79 -13.04 -0.30
C ASN A 701 -10.60 -13.26 0.98
N GLU A 702 -10.57 -14.48 1.49
CA GLU A 702 -11.22 -14.84 2.76
C GLU A 702 -10.31 -14.62 3.98
N SER A 703 -9.02 -14.40 3.75
CA SER A 703 -8.01 -14.30 4.82
C SER A 703 -7.62 -12.87 5.17
N LEU A 704 -8.23 -11.85 4.56
CA LEU A 704 -7.86 -10.44 4.76
C LEU A 704 -7.92 -10.02 6.24
N PHE A 705 -8.99 -10.41 6.96
CA PHE A 705 -9.17 -10.09 8.38
C PHE A 705 -8.80 -11.23 9.33
N LYS A 706 -8.26 -12.33 8.80
CA LYS A 706 -7.91 -13.51 9.61
C LYS A 706 -6.87 -13.20 10.70
N PRO A 707 -5.78 -12.43 10.45
CA PRO A 707 -4.84 -12.06 11.51
C PRO A 707 -5.49 -11.24 12.63
N PHE A 708 -6.40 -10.33 12.27
CA PHE A 708 -7.18 -9.54 13.24
C PHE A 708 -8.09 -10.44 14.08
N TYR A 709 -8.80 -11.38 13.45
CA TYR A 709 -9.61 -12.39 14.15
C TYR A 709 -8.80 -13.22 15.14
N GLU A 710 -7.62 -13.71 14.73
CA GLU A 710 -6.77 -14.55 15.58
C GLU A 710 -6.28 -13.77 16.82
N ALA A 711 -5.87 -12.52 16.64
CA ALA A 711 -5.46 -11.66 17.74
C ALA A 711 -6.64 -11.33 18.68
N ALA A 712 -7.80 -10.97 18.11
CA ALA A 712 -9.02 -10.70 18.88
C ALA A 712 -9.45 -11.93 19.69
N ARG A 713 -9.41 -13.13 19.09
CA ARG A 713 -9.76 -14.39 19.76
C ARG A 713 -8.81 -14.69 20.91
N LYS A 714 -7.50 -14.48 20.71
CA LYS A 714 -6.49 -14.68 21.76
C LYS A 714 -6.74 -13.74 22.94
N ALA A 715 -6.89 -12.44 22.68
CA ALA A 715 -7.16 -11.45 23.73
C ALA A 715 -8.46 -11.74 24.48
N ARG A 716 -9.51 -12.25 23.80
CA ARG A 716 -10.74 -12.68 24.47
C ARG A 716 -10.49 -13.76 25.52
N ILE A 717 -9.72 -14.79 25.17
CA ILE A 717 -9.46 -15.94 26.05
C ILE A 717 -8.74 -15.47 27.31
N GLU A 718 -7.82 -14.52 27.16
CA GLU A 718 -7.05 -13.91 28.27
C GLU A 718 -7.95 -13.02 29.13
N LEU A 719 -8.73 -12.11 28.53
CA LEU A 719 -9.51 -11.09 29.25
C LEU A 719 -10.83 -11.61 29.84
N VAL A 720 -11.42 -12.67 29.27
CA VAL A 720 -12.63 -13.32 29.85
C VAL A 720 -12.33 -13.89 31.24
N GLN A 721 -11.09 -14.32 31.50
CA GLN A 721 -10.68 -14.81 32.82
C GLN A 721 -10.53 -13.68 33.84
N THR A 722 -10.09 -12.50 33.38
CA THR A 722 -9.92 -11.30 34.23
C THR A 722 -11.26 -10.64 34.56
N GLY A 723 -12.20 -10.60 33.60
CA GLY A 723 -13.50 -9.94 33.76
C GLY A 723 -13.41 -8.42 33.98
N GLY A 724 -14.55 -7.79 34.26
CA GLY A 724 -14.63 -6.36 34.61
C GLY A 724 -14.31 -5.39 33.46
N GLU A 725 -13.82 -4.20 33.82
CA GLU A 725 -13.56 -3.11 32.87
C GLU A 725 -12.61 -3.44 31.71
N PRO A 726 -11.49 -4.16 31.90
CA PRO A 726 -10.62 -4.54 30.78
C PRO A 726 -11.33 -5.32 29.68
N TYR A 727 -12.30 -6.17 30.04
CA TYR A 727 -13.09 -6.93 29.09
C TYR A 727 -14.16 -6.08 28.38
N LYS A 728 -14.78 -5.12 29.09
CA LYS A 728 -15.72 -4.14 28.51
C LYS A 728 -15.00 -3.23 27.52
N GLU A 729 -13.82 -2.73 27.87
CA GLU A 729 -13.01 -1.89 27.00
C GLU A 729 -12.54 -2.65 25.75
N TYR A 730 -12.09 -3.90 25.90
CA TYR A 730 -11.77 -4.78 24.77
C TYR A 730 -12.93 -4.93 23.77
N LYS A 731 -14.15 -5.20 24.27
CA LYS A 731 -15.35 -5.30 23.43
C LYS A 731 -15.62 -3.98 22.70
N THR A 732 -15.47 -2.86 23.42
CA THR A 732 -15.67 -1.51 22.88
C THR A 732 -14.69 -1.22 21.75
N ARG A 733 -13.39 -1.48 21.95
CA ARG A 733 -12.33 -1.27 20.94
C ARG A 733 -12.55 -2.14 19.70
N LEU A 734 -12.97 -3.39 19.86
CA LEU A 734 -13.34 -4.23 18.72
C LEU A 734 -14.52 -3.66 17.93
N SER A 735 -15.56 -3.22 18.62
CA SER A 735 -16.75 -2.64 17.99
C SER A 735 -16.40 -1.36 17.22
N ILE A 736 -15.58 -0.49 17.80
CA ILE A 736 -15.07 0.74 17.17
C ILE A 736 -14.30 0.40 15.88
N ALA A 737 -13.30 -0.49 15.95
CA ALA A 737 -12.47 -0.83 14.80
C ALA A 737 -13.29 -1.38 13.62
N LEU A 738 -14.30 -2.21 13.90
CA LEU A 738 -15.17 -2.77 12.86
C LEU A 738 -16.17 -1.76 12.30
N ARG A 739 -16.66 -0.80 13.12
CA ARG A 739 -17.55 0.27 12.65
C ARG A 739 -16.81 1.28 11.77
N LEU A 740 -15.53 1.52 12.04
CA LEU A 740 -14.69 2.39 11.21
C LEU A 740 -14.54 1.88 9.76
N LEU A 741 -14.82 0.61 9.45
CA LEU A 741 -14.88 0.14 8.05
C LEU A 741 -15.89 0.93 7.21
N TRP A 742 -16.98 1.41 7.80
CA TRP A 742 -17.94 2.29 7.16
C TRP A 742 -18.65 3.16 8.22
N PRO A 743 -18.07 4.34 8.54
CA PRO A 743 -18.64 5.22 9.56
C PRO A 743 -19.97 5.83 9.09
N LYS A 744 -20.94 5.94 10.00
CA LYS A 744 -22.28 6.50 9.72
C LYS A 744 -22.29 8.01 9.50
N ARG A 745 -21.36 8.73 10.14
CA ARG A 745 -21.25 10.20 10.08
C ARG A 745 -20.23 10.60 9.01
N LYS A 746 -20.53 11.64 8.23
CA LYS A 746 -19.64 12.09 7.15
C LYS A 746 -18.42 12.85 7.68
N GLU A 747 -18.56 13.43 8.87
CA GLU A 747 -17.56 14.25 9.56
C GLU A 747 -16.49 13.39 10.26
N GLN A 748 -16.79 12.11 10.46
CA GLN A 748 -15.93 11.13 11.10
C GLN A 748 -14.76 10.77 10.17
N LYS A 749 -13.54 11.05 10.59
CA LYS A 749 -12.37 10.53 9.90
C LYS A 749 -12.32 9.04 10.18
N SER A 750 -11.97 8.27 9.17
CA SER A 750 -11.72 6.86 9.36
C SER A 750 -10.54 6.44 8.51
N PRO A 751 -9.63 5.61 9.05
CA PRO A 751 -8.58 4.98 8.27
C PRO A 751 -9.12 3.94 7.28
N PHE A 752 -10.44 3.71 7.29
CA PHE A 752 -11.14 2.87 6.34
C PHE A 752 -12.38 3.58 5.78
N TRP A 753 -12.69 3.29 4.52
CA TRP A 753 -14.02 3.53 3.97
C TRP A 753 -14.26 2.45 2.91
N ARG A 754 -14.85 1.34 3.34
CA ARG A 754 -15.14 0.14 2.56
C ARG A 754 -16.51 -0.41 2.97
N PRO A 755 -17.61 0.20 2.48
CA PRO A 755 -18.97 -0.24 2.79
C PRO A 755 -19.20 -1.69 2.35
N ASP A 756 -18.57 -2.12 1.25
CA ASP A 756 -18.59 -3.50 0.76
C ASP A 756 -17.96 -4.48 1.76
N TRP A 757 -16.89 -4.09 2.44
CA TRP A 757 -16.26 -4.91 3.48
C TRP A 757 -17.13 -5.00 4.73
N ARG A 758 -17.66 -3.87 5.21
CA ARG A 758 -18.55 -3.83 6.37
C ARG A 758 -19.80 -4.67 6.10
N MET A 759 -20.46 -4.49 4.94
CA MET A 759 -21.67 -5.24 4.59
C MET A 759 -21.42 -6.72 4.34
N SER A 760 -20.30 -7.09 3.71
CA SER A 760 -19.97 -8.52 3.56
C SER A 760 -19.66 -9.18 4.90
N MET A 761 -19.03 -8.48 5.85
CA MET A 761 -18.80 -9.00 7.20
C MET A 761 -20.10 -9.17 8.00
N VAL A 762 -21.00 -8.20 7.92
CA VAL A 762 -22.32 -8.29 8.57
C VAL A 762 -23.13 -9.42 7.96
N ALA A 763 -23.21 -9.49 6.63
CA ALA A 763 -23.87 -10.57 5.90
C ALA A 763 -23.30 -11.95 6.26
N GLU A 764 -21.98 -12.10 6.33
CA GLU A 764 -21.36 -13.37 6.74
C GLU A 764 -21.76 -13.78 8.17
N ALA A 765 -21.92 -12.82 9.09
CA ALA A 765 -22.43 -13.10 10.44
C ALA A 765 -23.89 -13.59 10.41
N SER A 766 -24.76 -12.89 9.65
CA SER A 766 -26.17 -13.25 9.44
C SER A 766 -26.31 -14.64 8.80
N VAL A 767 -25.58 -14.90 7.71
CA VAL A 767 -25.57 -16.17 6.98
C VAL A 767 -25.13 -17.33 7.87
N ARG A 768 -24.10 -17.13 8.70
CA ARG A 768 -23.68 -18.16 9.67
C ARG A 768 -24.74 -18.42 10.73
N HIS A 769 -25.41 -17.39 11.22
CA HIS A 769 -26.50 -17.53 12.21
C HIS A 769 -27.67 -18.30 11.61
N TRP A 770 -28.13 -17.87 10.44
CA TRP A 770 -29.18 -18.52 9.68
C TRP A 770 -28.83 -19.98 9.39
N THR A 771 -27.59 -20.27 8.98
CA THR A 771 -27.15 -21.63 8.65
C THR A 771 -27.19 -22.56 9.86
N VAL A 772 -26.81 -22.09 11.05
CA VAL A 772 -26.84 -22.91 12.27
C VAL A 772 -28.28 -23.11 12.75
N ALA A 773 -29.10 -22.07 12.68
CA ALA A 773 -30.53 -22.17 12.99
C ALA A 773 -31.26 -23.12 12.02
N PHE A 774 -30.99 -23.03 10.72
CA PHE A 774 -31.60 -23.90 9.71
C PHE A 774 -31.25 -25.37 9.96
N LYS A 775 -29.99 -25.67 10.32
CA LYS A 775 -29.61 -27.02 10.73
C LYS A 775 -30.38 -27.50 11.97
N ALA A 776 -30.60 -26.63 12.95
CA ALA A 776 -31.41 -26.99 14.12
C ALA A 776 -32.85 -27.34 13.73
N VAL A 777 -33.44 -26.55 12.83
CA VAL A 777 -34.78 -26.83 12.27
C VAL A 777 -34.80 -28.15 11.52
N GLN A 778 -33.75 -28.46 10.74
CA GLN A 778 -33.61 -29.75 10.06
C GLN A 778 -33.46 -30.93 11.01
N GLU A 779 -32.85 -30.71 12.18
CA GLU A 779 -32.77 -31.69 13.28
C GLU A 779 -34.08 -31.81 14.09
N GLY A 780 -35.11 -31.03 13.74
CA GLY A 780 -36.45 -31.09 14.34
C GLY A 780 -36.68 -30.09 15.47
N HIS A 781 -35.78 -29.13 15.69
CA HIS A 781 -36.01 -28.06 16.66
C HIS A 781 -36.95 -27.00 16.09
N THR A 782 -37.91 -26.56 16.90
CA THR A 782 -38.88 -25.54 16.47
C THR A 782 -38.32 -24.14 16.69
N LEU A 783 -38.06 -23.40 15.62
CA LEU A 783 -37.61 -22.02 15.68
C LEU A 783 -38.81 -21.08 15.87
N ILE A 784 -38.79 -20.29 16.93
CA ILE A 784 -39.84 -19.31 17.27
C ILE A 784 -39.50 -17.92 16.73
N ALA A 785 -38.24 -17.51 16.86
CA ALA A 785 -37.79 -16.25 16.32
C ALA A 785 -36.32 -16.33 15.92
N LEU A 786 -35.97 -15.70 14.81
CA LEU A 786 -34.60 -15.45 14.41
C LEU A 786 -34.41 -13.95 14.34
N ARG A 787 -33.68 -13.40 15.32
CA ARG A 787 -33.44 -11.96 15.40
C ARG A 787 -32.20 -11.62 14.58
N ASN A 788 -31.41 -10.63 14.98
CA ASN A 788 -30.33 -10.05 14.18
C ASN A 788 -29.22 -11.08 13.85
N VAL A 789 -28.00 -10.92 14.37
CA VAL A 789 -26.86 -11.82 14.06
C VAL A 789 -26.48 -12.74 15.21
N ASP A 790 -27.16 -12.58 16.34
CA ASP A 790 -26.76 -13.11 17.65
C ASP A 790 -27.89 -13.82 18.38
N ALA A 791 -29.14 -13.37 18.25
CA ALA A 791 -30.26 -13.99 18.96
C ALA A 791 -31.10 -14.95 18.09
N ALA A 792 -31.31 -16.16 18.59
CA ALA A 792 -32.29 -17.13 18.09
C ALA A 792 -33.13 -17.66 19.26
N VAL A 793 -34.43 -17.82 19.06
CA VAL A 793 -35.35 -18.33 20.08
C VAL A 793 -35.95 -19.62 19.57
N PHE A 794 -35.74 -20.70 20.30
CA PHE A 794 -36.30 -22.02 20.00
C PHE A 794 -37.35 -22.40 21.03
N TRP A 795 -38.37 -23.14 20.59
CA TRP A 795 -39.26 -23.87 21.48
C TRP A 795 -38.66 -25.26 21.73
N THR A 796 -38.41 -25.58 22.99
CA THR A 796 -37.74 -26.84 23.35
C THR A 796 -38.22 -27.36 24.71
N PRO A 797 -38.10 -28.67 24.97
CA PRO A 797 -38.19 -29.18 26.33
C PRO A 797 -37.18 -28.49 27.25
N ALA A 798 -37.54 -28.33 28.52
CA ALA A 798 -36.68 -27.69 29.51
C ALA A 798 -35.26 -28.30 29.50
N ALA A 799 -34.24 -27.44 29.50
CA ALA A 799 -32.82 -27.79 29.52
C ALA A 799 -32.21 -28.44 28.25
N THR A 800 -32.91 -28.43 27.10
CA THR A 800 -32.34 -28.98 25.85
C THR A 800 -32.10 -27.89 24.79
N PRO A 801 -30.92 -27.25 24.74
CA PRO A 801 -30.60 -26.33 23.65
C PRO A 801 -30.30 -27.12 22.36
N PRO A 802 -30.51 -26.54 21.16
CA PRO A 802 -30.17 -27.26 19.93
C PRO A 802 -28.67 -27.58 19.85
N ALA A 803 -28.33 -28.84 19.56
CA ALA A 803 -26.94 -29.32 19.57
C ALA A 803 -26.07 -28.69 18.47
N THR A 804 -26.70 -28.10 17.45
CA THR A 804 -26.04 -27.32 16.41
C THR A 804 -25.34 -26.07 16.96
N TYR A 805 -25.78 -25.57 18.11
CA TYR A 805 -25.13 -24.47 18.81
C TYR A 805 -24.16 -24.97 19.88
N ARG A 806 -22.92 -24.54 19.77
CA ARG A 806 -21.88 -24.84 20.76
C ARG A 806 -22.00 -23.88 21.93
N ILE A 807 -22.36 -24.38 23.11
CA ILE A 807 -22.37 -23.60 24.35
C ILE A 807 -20.94 -23.23 24.75
N GLY A 808 -20.72 -21.96 25.07
CA GLY A 808 -19.43 -21.45 25.51
C GLY A 808 -19.32 -19.94 25.37
N THR A 809 -18.16 -19.41 25.75
CA THR A 809 -17.89 -17.97 25.78
C THR A 809 -17.03 -17.49 24.62
N GLY A 810 -16.56 -18.39 23.75
CA GLY A 810 -15.74 -18.10 22.58
C GLY A 810 -16.52 -17.46 21.43
N PHE A 811 -15.80 -16.94 20.43
CA PHE A 811 -16.43 -16.36 19.25
C PHE A 811 -17.22 -17.39 18.44
N GLY A 812 -18.50 -17.08 18.19
CA GLY A 812 -19.44 -17.97 17.53
C GLY A 812 -20.04 -19.06 18.41
N GLU A 813 -19.59 -19.18 19.67
CA GLU A 813 -20.23 -19.99 20.72
C GLU A 813 -21.38 -19.21 21.35
N VAL A 814 -22.24 -19.89 22.12
CA VAL A 814 -23.50 -19.31 22.60
C VAL A 814 -23.68 -19.42 24.10
N LYS A 815 -24.46 -18.47 24.65
CA LYS A 815 -25.18 -18.65 25.90
C LYS A 815 -26.57 -19.19 25.57
N ALA A 816 -27.04 -20.15 26.36
CA ALA A 816 -28.41 -20.65 26.30
C ALA A 816 -29.15 -20.25 27.58
N LYS A 817 -30.31 -19.61 27.45
CA LYS A 817 -31.19 -19.23 28.56
C LYS A 817 -32.56 -19.84 28.34
N PHE A 818 -33.11 -20.50 29.35
CA PHE A 818 -34.45 -21.08 29.32
C PHE A 818 -35.40 -20.13 30.05
N ILE A 819 -36.47 -19.73 29.36
CA ILE A 819 -37.40 -18.70 29.82
C ILE A 819 -38.75 -19.37 30.08
N GLN A 820 -39.22 -19.30 31.32
CA GLN A 820 -40.51 -19.85 31.72
C GLN A 820 -41.66 -18.92 31.29
N PRO A 821 -42.89 -19.43 31.17
CA PRO A 821 -44.06 -18.59 30.92
C PRO A 821 -44.17 -17.45 31.94
N GLY A 822 -44.29 -16.21 31.44
CA GLY A 822 -44.35 -15.00 32.28
C GLY A 822 -43.01 -14.42 32.71
N GLU A 823 -41.89 -15.09 32.43
CA GLU A 823 -40.55 -14.53 32.65
C GLU A 823 -40.12 -13.60 31.52
N ILE A 824 -39.34 -12.58 31.87
CA ILE A 824 -38.82 -11.59 30.93
C ILE A 824 -37.46 -12.05 30.41
N ILE A 825 -37.24 -11.92 29.10
CA ILE A 825 -35.93 -12.15 28.48
C ILE A 825 -34.98 -10.99 28.86
N PRO A 826 -33.84 -11.24 29.53
CA PRO A 826 -33.08 -10.16 30.15
C PRO A 826 -32.11 -9.38 29.23
N GLU A 827 -31.65 -9.91 28.09
CA GLU A 827 -30.59 -9.28 27.28
C GLU A 827 -31.11 -8.69 25.95
N GLY A 828 -30.71 -7.45 25.64
CA GLY A 828 -30.98 -6.76 24.38
C GLY A 828 -31.95 -5.57 24.48
N ASP A 829 -31.88 -4.69 23.47
CA ASP A 829 -32.79 -3.57 23.28
C ASP A 829 -34.22 -3.98 22.85
N ASP A 830 -34.43 -5.28 22.53
CA ASP A 830 -35.71 -5.84 22.05
C ASP A 830 -36.20 -7.02 22.91
#